data_AF-F7FIP1-F1
#
_entry.id   AF-F7FIP1-F1
#
_cell.length_a   1.000
_cell.length_b   1.000
_cell.length_c   1.000
_cell.angle_alpha   90.00
_cell.angle_beta   90.00
_cell.angle_gamma   90.00
#
_symmetry.space_group_name_H-M   'P 1'
#
loop_
_entity.id
_entity.type
_entity.pdbx_description
1 polymer ?
#
loop_
_entity_poly.entity_id
_entity_poly.type
_entity_poly.pdbx_seq_one_letter_code
_entity_poly.pdbx_strand_id
1 'polypeptide(L)'
;MATGSADIRKRFIFTTIQNYFGLLSEPYELPHLNNCSEVNNFLDDGNQLLLRAQRQETGISLSNTIDVGDTKDKVLVFFKLRPEVITDDNVHNNILVSSMLDSPINSLYQAVRQVFAPMLLKDQEWSKNFDPKLQNLLSELEAGLGIVLRRSDTNLSKMKLKEDDIRGILTPSDEFQFWIEQAHRGSKQMNKERATYFKELFEAVAREFYNLDSLSLLEVVDLVETTRDAVDDVWRQTEHEHYPEARMLHLLDIIGGSFGRFVQKKLGTLNIWEDPFHLVKDNLKAGITICEQWVAACNHLTGQMWQRYVPHPWKNEKYFPESLDKLGKRLKEVLAIRTIHEKLIYFLPASEEKIICLTRVFEPFTGLNPLQYNPYTEPLWKAAVSQYEKIIGPAEQKIAGKLKNYISEIQDSPQQLLQAFLKYKELVKRPTISKELILERETLLTRLMDSVKDFRTDFDNRCHGIPGEITGPLSGKNLSEVVNNIVWVRQLELKVDDTIKIAEALLSDLSGFRSFHRSADDLLEQFKLYEQEQFDDWSRDIQSGLSDSRSGLCIEANSRIMELDPNDGALKVHYSDRLVILLREVRQLSALGFVIPAKIQQVANIAQKFCKQAIILKQVAHFYNSIDQQMIQSQRPMMLQSALAFEQIIKNSKPGAGEKSQITWDNPKELEGYIQKLQSAAERLATENRKLRKWHATFCEKVVVLMNIDLLRQQQRWKDGLQELRTGLASVEAQGFQASDMHAWKQHWNHQLYKALEHQYQMGLEALNENLPEINIDLTYKQGRLQFKPPFEEIRAKYYREMKRFISIPNQFRGVGDAGDEGIFAIMIERNASGFLTIFSKAEDLFRRLAAVSEQLKEWVVIGQLDMETLVEKHLFTVQDWEKNFKALKVKGKELLLNGSVSFLCYPIIVIQILQS
;
A
#
# COMPACT_ATOMS: atom_id res chain seq x y z
N MET A 1 -62.85 -13.58 -79.97
CA MET A 1 -62.96 -12.44 -79.04
C MET A 1 -61.80 -12.52 -78.07
N ALA A 2 -61.01 -11.46 -77.97
CA ALA A 2 -59.76 -11.40 -77.21
C ALA A 2 -60.04 -11.34 -75.70
N THR A 3 -59.53 -12.32 -74.95
CA THR A 3 -59.22 -12.20 -73.52
C THR A 3 -57.75 -11.74 -73.46
N GLY A 4 -57.41 -10.45 -73.49
CA GLY A 4 -57.70 -9.45 -72.46
C GLY A 4 -56.44 -9.31 -71.61
N SER A 5 -55.51 -8.46 -72.05
CA SER A 5 -54.26 -8.13 -71.32
C SER A 5 -54.58 -7.80 -69.86
N ALA A 6 -53.92 -8.48 -68.91
CA ALA A 6 -54.08 -8.15 -67.50
C ALA A 6 -53.56 -6.74 -67.25
N ASP A 7 -54.42 -5.87 -66.70
CA ASP A 7 -54.10 -4.49 -66.38
C ASP A 7 -52.88 -4.44 -65.44
N ILE A 8 -51.75 -3.98 -65.97
CA ILE A 8 -50.45 -3.95 -65.29
C ILE A 8 -50.54 -3.06 -64.03
N ARG A 9 -51.37 -2.03 -64.08
CA ARG A 9 -51.60 -1.08 -62.99
C ARG A 9 -52.28 -1.74 -61.80
N LYS A 10 -53.32 -2.54 -62.06
CA LYS A 10 -54.00 -3.34 -61.03
C LYS A 10 -53.09 -4.43 -60.47
N ARG A 11 -52.29 -5.06 -61.34
CA ARG A 11 -51.32 -6.07 -60.92
C ARG A 11 -50.33 -5.49 -59.91
N PHE A 12 -49.80 -4.29 -60.13
CA PHE A 12 -48.89 -3.64 -59.18
C PHE A 12 -49.52 -3.47 -57.79
N ILE A 13 -50.73 -2.93 -57.71
CA ILE A 13 -51.45 -2.72 -56.45
C ILE A 13 -51.68 -4.06 -55.72
N PHE A 14 -52.25 -5.05 -56.40
CA PHE A 14 -52.58 -6.33 -55.77
C PHE A 14 -51.34 -7.14 -55.37
N THR A 15 -50.29 -7.18 -56.20
CA THR A 15 -49.04 -7.85 -55.84
C THR A 15 -48.39 -7.20 -54.62
N THR A 16 -48.44 -5.87 -54.51
CA THR A 16 -47.89 -5.15 -53.34
C THR A 16 -48.67 -5.48 -52.06
N ILE A 17 -50.00 -5.52 -52.15
CA ILE A 17 -50.87 -5.91 -51.03
C ILE A 17 -50.62 -7.37 -50.63
N GLN A 18 -50.52 -8.29 -51.60
CA GLN A 18 -50.26 -9.71 -51.35
C GLN A 18 -48.92 -9.93 -50.63
N ASN A 19 -47.87 -9.27 -51.10
CA ASN A 19 -46.53 -9.34 -50.50
C ASN A 19 -46.51 -8.81 -49.07
N TYR A 20 -47.18 -7.67 -48.82
CA TYR A 20 -47.20 -7.05 -47.49
C TYR A 20 -48.02 -7.86 -46.47
N PHE A 21 -49.16 -8.42 -46.89
CA PHE A 21 -50.05 -9.16 -45.98
C PHE A 21 -49.79 -10.68 -45.95
N GLY A 22 -48.89 -11.21 -46.78
CA GLY A 22 -48.52 -12.62 -46.81
C GLY A 22 -49.61 -13.55 -47.36
N LEU A 23 -50.32 -13.12 -48.42
CA LEU A 23 -51.35 -13.92 -49.07
C LEU A 23 -50.72 -14.80 -50.17
N LEU A 24 -50.98 -16.11 -50.13
CA LEU A 24 -50.30 -17.13 -50.96
C LEU A 24 -50.89 -17.34 -52.38
N SER A 25 -51.99 -16.68 -52.74
CA SER A 25 -52.67 -16.87 -54.04
C SER A 25 -52.22 -15.88 -55.11
N GLU A 26 -52.14 -16.31 -56.37
CA GLU A 26 -51.90 -15.47 -57.55
C GLU A 26 -52.98 -14.37 -57.70
N PRO A 27 -52.66 -13.18 -58.26
CA PRO A 27 -53.61 -12.05 -58.42
C PRO A 27 -54.92 -12.40 -59.13
N TYR A 28 -54.94 -13.48 -59.91
CA TYR A 28 -56.09 -13.93 -60.72
C TYR A 28 -57.17 -14.69 -59.91
N GLU A 29 -56.89 -15.10 -58.67
CA GLU A 29 -57.84 -15.87 -57.83
C GLU A 29 -58.75 -15.00 -56.94
N LEU A 30 -58.67 -13.67 -57.02
CA LEU A 30 -59.56 -12.74 -56.31
C LEU A 30 -60.47 -11.97 -57.30
N PRO A 31 -61.43 -12.64 -57.98
CA PRO A 31 -62.30 -12.01 -58.97
C PRO A 31 -63.16 -10.86 -58.40
N HIS A 32 -63.41 -10.86 -57.08
CA HIS A 32 -64.14 -9.78 -56.39
C HIS A 32 -63.33 -8.48 -56.24
N LEU A 33 -61.99 -8.55 -56.19
CA LEU A 33 -61.13 -7.37 -56.06
C LEU A 33 -60.80 -6.73 -57.41
N ASN A 34 -60.76 -7.51 -58.50
CA ASN A 34 -60.43 -7.00 -59.84
C ASN A 34 -61.49 -6.01 -60.39
N ASN A 35 -62.74 -6.11 -59.90
CA ASN A 35 -63.86 -5.20 -60.19
C ASN A 35 -64.15 -4.19 -59.05
N CYS A 36 -63.24 -4.04 -58.09
CA CYS A 36 -63.38 -3.09 -56.98
C CYS A 36 -63.41 -1.64 -57.52
N SER A 37 -64.48 -0.92 -57.21
CA SER A 37 -64.71 0.45 -57.69
C SER A 37 -63.62 1.41 -57.20
N GLU A 38 -63.09 1.14 -56.01
CA GLU A 38 -62.15 1.98 -55.30
C GLU A 38 -60.75 1.94 -55.94
N VAL A 39 -60.36 0.78 -56.48
CA VAL A 39 -59.12 0.63 -57.27
C VAL A 39 -59.27 1.32 -58.62
N ASN A 40 -60.40 1.14 -59.30
CA ASN A 40 -60.66 1.81 -60.57
C ASN A 40 -60.69 3.34 -60.39
N ASN A 41 -61.35 3.84 -59.34
CA ASN A 41 -61.35 5.26 -59.01
C ASN A 41 -59.92 5.76 -58.75
N PHE A 42 -59.13 5.04 -57.95
CA PHE A 42 -57.73 5.41 -57.74
C PHE A 42 -56.90 5.37 -59.02
N LEU A 43 -57.12 4.44 -59.95
CA LEU A 43 -56.33 4.39 -61.19
C LEU A 43 -56.79 5.45 -62.19
N ASP A 44 -58.10 5.61 -62.39
CA ASP A 44 -58.70 6.32 -63.52
C ASP A 44 -59.21 7.75 -63.17
N ASP A 45 -59.38 8.10 -61.88
CA ASP A 45 -59.72 9.47 -61.46
C ASP A 45 -58.46 10.23 -61.02
N GLY A 46 -58.16 11.34 -61.71
CA GLY A 46 -57.04 12.23 -61.36
C GLY A 46 -57.22 12.94 -60.02
N ASN A 47 -58.47 13.08 -59.53
CA ASN A 47 -58.77 13.66 -58.23
C ASN A 47 -58.62 12.64 -57.07
N GLN A 48 -58.66 11.35 -57.39
CA GLN A 48 -58.52 10.29 -56.39
C GLN A 48 -57.04 9.98 -56.14
N LEU A 49 -56.46 10.66 -55.16
CA LEU A 49 -55.03 10.58 -54.85
C LEU A 49 -54.67 9.46 -53.88
N LEU A 50 -55.64 8.81 -53.23
CA LEU A 50 -55.41 7.85 -52.14
C LEU A 50 -56.15 6.53 -52.36
N LEU A 51 -55.48 5.44 -51.98
CA LEU A 51 -56.06 4.11 -51.86
C LEU A 51 -55.47 3.42 -50.62
N ARG A 52 -56.33 3.01 -49.70
CA ARG A 52 -55.99 2.29 -48.49
C ARG A 52 -56.32 0.81 -48.67
N ALA A 53 -55.45 -0.06 -48.18
CA ALA A 53 -55.67 -1.49 -48.06
C ALA A 53 -55.49 -1.93 -46.60
N GLN A 54 -56.50 -2.64 -46.07
CA GLN A 54 -56.50 -3.19 -44.72
C GLN A 54 -56.93 -4.66 -44.77
N ARG A 55 -56.21 -5.51 -44.05
CA ARG A 55 -56.55 -6.92 -43.89
C ARG A 55 -57.59 -7.07 -42.77
N GLN A 56 -58.75 -7.60 -43.11
CA GLN A 56 -59.81 -7.99 -42.16
C GLN A 56 -59.83 -9.52 -42.02
N GLU A 57 -60.55 -10.05 -41.02
CA GLU A 57 -60.69 -11.51 -40.80
C GLU A 57 -61.28 -12.25 -42.01
N THR A 58 -62.09 -11.56 -42.83
CA THR A 58 -62.81 -12.12 -43.99
C THR A 58 -62.19 -11.79 -45.35
N GLY A 59 -61.07 -11.05 -45.42
CA GLY A 59 -60.43 -10.67 -46.69
C GLY A 59 -59.66 -9.35 -46.66
N ILE A 60 -59.39 -8.78 -47.84
CA ILE A 60 -58.81 -7.43 -47.98
C ILE A 60 -59.93 -6.42 -48.21
N SER A 61 -59.94 -5.36 -47.41
CA SER A 61 -60.79 -4.18 -47.62
C SER A 61 -59.98 -3.07 -48.30
N LEU A 62 -60.57 -2.44 -49.32
CA LEU A 62 -59.98 -1.34 -50.07
C LEU A 62 -60.88 -0.11 -49.94
N SER A 63 -60.29 1.04 -49.63
CA SER A 63 -61.03 2.30 -49.49
C SER A 63 -60.25 3.47 -50.08
N ASN A 64 -60.96 4.44 -50.63
CA ASN A 64 -60.40 5.70 -51.14
C ASN A 64 -60.22 6.78 -50.05
N THR A 65 -60.61 6.46 -48.82
CA THR A 65 -60.58 7.33 -47.63
C THR A 65 -59.82 6.66 -46.49
N ILE A 66 -59.23 7.47 -45.62
CA ILE A 66 -58.58 7.01 -44.39
C ILE A 66 -59.62 7.08 -43.26
N ASP A 67 -60.02 5.94 -42.71
CA ASP A 67 -60.93 5.91 -41.56
C ASP A 67 -60.19 6.17 -40.26
N VAL A 68 -60.81 6.93 -39.37
CA VAL A 68 -60.22 7.45 -38.12
C VAL A 68 -60.40 6.48 -36.93
N GLY A 69 -60.90 5.26 -37.17
CA GLY A 69 -61.45 4.37 -36.11
C GLY A 69 -60.61 3.18 -35.67
N ASP A 70 -59.78 2.57 -36.54
CA ASP A 70 -59.10 1.30 -36.23
C ASP A 70 -57.61 1.50 -35.90
N THR A 71 -57.28 1.38 -34.61
CA THR A 71 -55.96 1.72 -34.06
C THR A 71 -55.09 0.49 -33.77
N LYS A 72 -55.35 -0.67 -34.41
CA LYS A 72 -54.59 -1.91 -34.16
C LYS A 72 -54.27 -2.73 -35.43
N ASP A 73 -54.71 -2.28 -36.59
CA ASP A 73 -54.58 -3.06 -37.81
C ASP A 73 -53.39 -2.60 -38.66
N LYS A 74 -52.77 -3.55 -39.35
CA LYS A 74 -51.73 -3.27 -40.35
C LYS A 74 -52.40 -2.69 -41.59
N VAL A 75 -52.01 -1.48 -41.98
CA VAL A 75 -52.60 -0.76 -43.10
C VAL A 75 -51.51 -0.44 -44.12
N LEU A 76 -51.85 -0.59 -45.40
CA LEU A 76 -51.02 -0.18 -46.52
C LEU A 76 -51.74 0.95 -47.27
N VAL A 77 -51.06 2.08 -47.48
CA VAL A 77 -51.62 3.24 -48.18
C VAL A 77 -50.83 3.53 -49.44
N PHE A 78 -51.53 3.62 -50.56
CA PHE A 78 -51.04 4.07 -51.84
C PHE A 78 -51.45 5.52 -52.05
N PHE A 79 -50.53 6.35 -52.52
CA PHE A 79 -50.86 7.73 -52.88
C PHE A 79 -50.17 8.17 -54.16
N LYS A 80 -50.84 9.04 -54.93
CA LYS A 80 -50.31 9.62 -56.17
C LYS A 80 -49.46 10.86 -55.86
N LEU A 81 -48.34 11.01 -56.56
CA LEU A 81 -47.51 12.21 -56.48
C LEU A 81 -48.05 13.36 -57.36
N ARG A 82 -48.75 13.03 -58.45
CA ARG A 82 -49.35 13.95 -59.42
C ARG A 82 -50.83 13.61 -59.61
N PRO A 83 -51.73 14.61 -59.73
CA PRO A 83 -53.17 14.42 -59.93
C PRO A 83 -53.48 14.03 -61.38
N GLU A 84 -53.04 12.86 -61.79
CA GLU A 84 -53.21 12.32 -63.14
C GLU A 84 -53.72 10.86 -63.10
N VAL A 85 -54.22 10.41 -64.24
CA VAL A 85 -54.60 9.02 -64.45
C VAL A 85 -53.34 8.16 -64.43
N ILE A 86 -53.42 7.00 -63.80
CA ILE A 86 -52.33 6.04 -63.80
C ILE A 86 -52.37 5.26 -65.12
N THR A 87 -51.25 5.25 -65.82
CA THR A 87 -51.00 4.49 -67.05
C THR A 87 -49.86 3.50 -66.82
N ASP A 88 -49.62 2.61 -67.77
CA ASP A 88 -48.54 1.63 -67.68
C ASP A 88 -47.15 2.30 -67.55
N ASP A 89 -46.99 3.51 -68.10
CA ASP A 89 -45.72 4.26 -68.07
C ASP A 89 -45.46 5.00 -66.74
N ASN A 90 -46.51 5.40 -66.00
CA ASN A 90 -46.37 6.23 -64.79
C ASN A 90 -46.62 5.47 -63.47
N VAL A 91 -47.08 4.20 -63.51
CA VAL A 91 -47.45 3.43 -62.31
C VAL A 91 -46.34 3.36 -61.25
N HIS A 92 -45.08 3.16 -61.65
CA HIS A 92 -43.95 3.04 -60.74
C HIS A 92 -43.34 4.37 -60.30
N ASN A 93 -43.61 5.45 -61.04
CA ASN A 93 -43.02 6.76 -60.78
C ASN A 93 -44.00 7.72 -60.09
N ASN A 94 -45.29 7.46 -60.19
CA ASN A 94 -46.35 8.32 -59.64
C ASN A 94 -47.01 7.74 -58.39
N ILE A 95 -46.94 6.43 -58.15
CA ILE A 95 -47.52 5.81 -56.94
C ILE A 95 -46.44 5.62 -55.88
N LEU A 96 -46.67 6.17 -54.68
CA LEU A 96 -45.88 5.90 -53.49
C LEU A 96 -46.67 5.02 -52.53
N VAL A 97 -45.96 4.11 -51.85
CA VAL A 97 -46.54 3.15 -50.91
C VAL A 97 -45.99 3.40 -49.51
N SER A 98 -46.88 3.58 -48.53
CA SER A 98 -46.53 3.73 -47.13
C SER A 98 -47.26 2.69 -46.29
N SER A 99 -46.55 2.06 -45.36
CA SER A 99 -47.16 1.13 -44.40
C SER A 99 -47.32 1.79 -43.04
N MET A 100 -48.43 1.48 -42.38
CA MET A 100 -48.74 1.95 -41.04
C MET A 100 -49.01 0.74 -40.13
N LEU A 101 -48.33 0.72 -38.99
CA LEU A 101 -48.39 -0.34 -37.99
C LEU A 101 -48.90 0.22 -36.67
N ASP A 102 -49.93 -0.42 -36.12
CA ASP A 102 -50.58 -0.14 -34.83
C ASP A 102 -51.16 1.29 -34.70
N SER A 103 -50.30 2.31 -34.59
CA SER A 103 -50.69 3.72 -34.38
C SER A 103 -50.11 4.64 -35.46
N PRO A 104 -50.92 5.59 -35.97
CA PRO A 104 -50.43 6.64 -36.86
C PRO A 104 -49.29 7.47 -36.26
N ILE A 105 -49.34 7.72 -34.94
CA ILE A 105 -48.31 8.51 -34.25
C ILE A 105 -47.00 7.72 -34.16
N ASN A 106 -47.07 6.42 -33.87
CA ASN A 106 -45.88 5.55 -33.85
C ASN A 106 -45.28 5.42 -35.25
N SER A 107 -46.12 5.17 -36.26
CA SER A 107 -45.68 5.06 -37.65
C SER A 107 -45.01 6.35 -38.14
N LEU A 108 -45.62 7.51 -37.85
CA LEU A 108 -45.05 8.82 -38.19
C LEU A 108 -43.75 9.08 -37.43
N TYR A 109 -43.70 8.81 -36.12
CA TYR A 109 -42.50 8.98 -35.32
C TYR A 109 -41.35 8.12 -35.82
N GLN A 110 -41.59 6.84 -36.13
CA GLN A 110 -40.56 5.94 -36.66
C GLN A 110 -40.14 6.36 -38.07
N ALA A 111 -41.07 6.77 -38.94
CA ALA A 111 -40.74 7.27 -40.27
C ALA A 111 -39.86 8.54 -40.19
N VAL A 112 -40.22 9.49 -39.31
CA VAL A 112 -39.43 10.71 -39.09
C VAL A 112 -38.07 10.36 -38.48
N ARG A 113 -38.01 9.60 -37.38
CA ARG A 113 -36.78 9.30 -36.64
C ARG A 113 -35.81 8.40 -37.41
N GLN A 114 -36.31 7.41 -38.16
CA GLN A 114 -35.47 6.39 -38.81
C GLN A 114 -35.12 6.74 -40.26
N VAL A 115 -36.01 7.42 -40.99
CA VAL A 115 -35.82 7.71 -42.42
C VAL A 115 -35.53 9.17 -42.65
N PHE A 116 -36.47 10.06 -42.31
CA PHE A 116 -36.38 11.46 -42.73
C PHE A 116 -35.37 12.29 -41.93
N ALA A 117 -35.29 12.12 -40.61
CA ALA A 117 -34.34 12.87 -39.77
C ALA A 117 -32.89 12.51 -40.10
N PRO A 118 -32.47 11.23 -40.22
CA PRO A 118 -31.11 10.92 -40.67
C PRO A 118 -30.83 11.41 -42.09
N MET A 119 -31.78 11.25 -43.02
CA MET A 119 -31.59 11.67 -44.42
C MET A 119 -31.50 13.19 -44.58
N LEU A 120 -32.27 13.97 -43.82
CA LEU A 120 -32.28 15.43 -43.94
C LEU A 120 -31.25 16.13 -43.03
N LEU A 121 -30.89 15.52 -41.89
CA LEU A 121 -29.99 16.14 -40.90
C LEU A 121 -28.55 15.63 -40.99
N LYS A 122 -28.32 14.37 -41.40
CA LYS A 122 -26.96 13.76 -41.44
C LYS A 122 -26.37 13.68 -42.84
N ASP A 123 -27.18 13.65 -43.90
CA ASP A 123 -26.68 13.60 -45.27
C ASP A 123 -26.08 14.95 -45.69
N GLN A 124 -24.86 14.95 -46.24
CA GLN A 124 -24.10 16.17 -46.51
C GLN A 124 -24.68 17.01 -47.64
N GLU A 125 -25.43 16.41 -48.57
CA GLU A 125 -26.06 17.15 -49.68
C GLU A 125 -27.34 17.84 -49.23
N TRP A 126 -28.22 17.11 -48.54
CA TRP A 126 -29.51 17.64 -48.11
C TRP A 126 -29.40 18.53 -46.87
N SER A 127 -28.52 18.20 -45.90
CA SER A 127 -28.34 19.03 -44.69
C SER A 127 -27.82 20.44 -44.98
N LYS A 128 -27.02 20.63 -46.06
CA LYS A 128 -26.54 21.96 -46.48
C LYS A 128 -27.62 22.80 -47.16
N ASN A 129 -28.54 22.15 -47.85
CA ASN A 129 -29.64 22.79 -48.59
C ASN A 129 -30.92 22.93 -47.76
N PHE A 130 -31.00 22.25 -46.61
CA PHE A 130 -32.16 22.24 -45.73
C PHE A 130 -32.04 23.35 -44.67
N ASP A 131 -32.97 24.31 -44.70
CA ASP A 131 -32.99 25.49 -43.81
C ASP A 131 -32.84 25.08 -42.33
N PRO A 132 -31.91 25.69 -41.56
CA PRO A 132 -31.78 25.49 -40.11
C PRO A 132 -33.10 25.62 -39.33
N LYS A 133 -34.04 26.46 -39.77
CA LYS A 133 -35.38 26.55 -39.13
C LYS A 133 -36.20 25.27 -39.32
N LEU A 134 -36.12 24.66 -40.50
CA LEU A 134 -36.79 23.39 -40.79
C LEU A 134 -36.10 22.22 -40.08
N GLN A 135 -34.77 22.29 -39.88
CA GLN A 135 -34.03 21.35 -39.04
C GLN A 135 -34.54 21.38 -37.60
N ASN A 136 -34.66 22.59 -37.02
CA ASN A 136 -35.20 22.76 -35.68
C ASN A 136 -36.65 22.28 -35.58
N LEU A 137 -37.51 22.63 -36.55
CA LEU A 137 -38.90 22.16 -36.58
C LEU A 137 -39.00 20.64 -36.70
N LEU A 138 -38.12 19.99 -37.48
CA LEU A 138 -38.09 18.54 -37.60
C LEU A 138 -37.67 17.88 -36.27
N SER A 139 -36.66 18.43 -35.59
CA SER A 139 -36.25 17.98 -34.26
C SER A 139 -37.33 18.23 -33.20
N GLU A 140 -38.03 19.36 -33.25
CA GLU A 140 -39.17 19.66 -32.38
C GLU A 140 -40.36 18.74 -32.65
N LEU A 141 -40.63 18.42 -33.92
CA LEU A 141 -41.67 17.46 -34.31
C LEU A 141 -41.33 16.04 -33.83
N GLU A 142 -40.09 15.59 -34.02
CA GLU A 142 -39.63 14.31 -33.50
C GLU A 142 -39.75 14.27 -31.97
N ALA A 143 -39.28 15.30 -31.27
CA ALA A 143 -39.38 15.41 -29.83
C ALA A 143 -40.85 15.43 -29.36
N GLY A 144 -41.71 16.20 -30.02
CA GLY A 144 -43.14 16.29 -29.75
C GLY A 144 -43.87 14.96 -29.95
N LEU A 145 -43.61 14.27 -31.07
CA LEU A 145 -44.16 12.94 -31.33
C LEU A 145 -43.66 11.90 -30.32
N GLY A 146 -42.38 11.98 -29.92
CA GLY A 146 -41.81 11.13 -28.87
C GLY A 146 -42.45 11.35 -27.50
N ILE A 147 -42.73 12.61 -27.13
CA ILE A 147 -43.47 12.97 -25.91
C ILE A 147 -44.87 12.35 -25.94
N VAL A 148 -45.56 12.42 -27.08
CA VAL A 148 -46.90 11.85 -27.24
C VAL A 148 -46.84 10.32 -27.21
N LEU A 149 -45.83 9.67 -27.77
CA LEU A 149 -45.71 8.21 -27.70
C LEU A 149 -45.43 7.68 -26.31
N ARG A 150 -44.65 8.41 -25.50
CA ARG A 150 -44.45 8.12 -24.07
C ARG A 150 -45.70 8.38 -23.21
N ARG A 151 -46.81 8.85 -23.81
CA ARG A 151 -48.07 9.20 -23.14
C ARG A 151 -49.27 8.64 -23.93
N SER A 152 -49.89 7.52 -23.57
CA SER A 152 -51.18 7.22 -24.22
C SER A 152 -52.29 8.21 -23.82
N ASP A 153 -53.02 8.61 -24.87
CA ASP A 153 -54.31 9.30 -25.00
C ASP A 153 -54.53 10.67 -24.34
N THR A 154 -54.18 11.71 -25.10
CA THR A 154 -54.65 13.09 -24.94
C THR A 154 -56.14 13.29 -25.24
N ASN A 155 -56.85 12.29 -25.75
CA ASN A 155 -58.26 12.40 -26.13
C ASN A 155 -59.17 11.60 -25.19
N LEU A 156 -59.43 12.16 -24.00
CA LEU A 156 -60.71 12.12 -23.26
C LEU A 156 -60.47 12.70 -21.86
N SER A 157 -61.13 13.81 -21.56
CA SER A 157 -60.83 14.72 -20.44
C SER A 157 -61.01 14.17 -19.01
N LYS A 158 -61.10 12.85 -18.77
CA LYS A 158 -61.36 12.28 -17.42
C LYS A 158 -60.77 10.91 -17.07
N MET A 159 -59.80 10.35 -17.82
CA MET A 159 -59.13 9.11 -17.36
C MET A 159 -57.69 9.38 -16.91
N LYS A 160 -57.38 8.92 -15.69
CA LYS A 160 -56.06 9.02 -15.04
C LYS A 160 -54.99 8.45 -15.98
N LEU A 161 -53.88 9.19 -16.17
CA LEU A 161 -52.61 8.62 -16.66
C LEU A 161 -52.32 7.36 -15.83
N LYS A 162 -52.32 6.19 -16.46
CA LYS A 162 -51.85 4.96 -15.83
C LYS A 162 -50.35 4.91 -16.03
N GLU A 163 -49.59 4.95 -14.93
CA GLU A 163 -48.12 4.80 -14.94
C GLU A 163 -47.65 3.46 -15.52
N ASP A 164 -48.58 2.51 -15.65
CA ASP A 164 -48.41 1.19 -16.27
C ASP A 164 -48.26 1.23 -17.81
N ASP A 165 -48.50 2.37 -18.47
CA ASP A 165 -48.30 2.47 -19.92
C ASP A 165 -46.83 2.74 -20.28
N ILE A 166 -46.16 1.66 -20.67
CA ILE A 166 -44.72 1.59 -20.98
C ILE A 166 -44.42 1.55 -22.48
N ARG A 167 -45.45 1.61 -23.35
CA ARG A 167 -45.32 1.33 -24.80
C ARG A 167 -44.41 2.32 -25.55
N GLY A 168 -44.35 3.57 -25.11
CA GLY A 168 -43.49 4.58 -25.71
C GLY A 168 -42.06 4.62 -25.17
N ILE A 169 -41.72 3.78 -24.20
CA ILE A 169 -40.43 3.78 -23.52
C ILE A 169 -39.62 2.62 -24.07
N LEU A 170 -38.67 2.92 -24.96
CA LEU A 170 -37.92 1.87 -25.67
C LEU A 170 -36.45 1.82 -25.25
N THR A 171 -35.98 2.84 -24.54
CA THR A 171 -34.60 2.97 -24.08
C THR A 171 -34.56 3.54 -22.65
N PRO A 172 -33.48 3.31 -21.89
CA PRO A 172 -33.32 3.92 -20.55
C PRO A 172 -33.44 5.45 -20.60
N SER A 173 -32.90 6.07 -21.65
CA SER A 173 -33.01 7.51 -21.91
C SER A 173 -34.46 8.00 -22.01
N ASP A 174 -35.38 7.17 -22.57
CA ASP A 174 -36.81 7.47 -22.62
C ASP A 174 -37.46 7.43 -21.23
N GLU A 175 -37.03 6.50 -20.36
CA GLU A 175 -37.49 6.39 -18.97
C GLU A 175 -37.06 7.62 -18.16
N PHE A 176 -35.80 8.05 -18.28
CA PHE A 176 -35.30 9.23 -17.60
C PHE A 176 -36.03 10.49 -18.07
N GLN A 177 -36.27 10.62 -19.38
CA GLN A 177 -37.07 11.72 -19.92
C GLN A 177 -38.50 11.70 -19.42
N PHE A 178 -39.12 10.53 -19.27
CA PHE A 178 -40.47 10.43 -18.68
C PHE A 178 -40.52 11.06 -17.28
N TRP A 179 -39.58 10.74 -16.39
CA TRP A 179 -39.56 11.31 -15.03
C TRP A 179 -39.23 12.80 -15.02
N ILE A 180 -38.33 13.26 -15.90
CA ILE A 180 -38.08 14.70 -16.11
C ILE A 180 -39.38 15.41 -16.52
N GLU A 181 -40.11 14.86 -17.49
CA GLU A 181 -41.36 15.44 -17.97
C GLU A 181 -42.45 15.46 -16.88
N GLN A 182 -42.57 14.39 -16.08
CA GLN A 182 -43.52 14.31 -14.98
C GLN A 182 -43.20 15.30 -13.85
N ALA A 183 -41.92 15.53 -13.55
CA ALA A 183 -41.50 16.53 -12.57
C ALA A 183 -41.96 17.94 -12.97
N HIS A 184 -41.85 18.30 -14.26
CA HIS A 184 -42.25 19.62 -14.74
C HIS A 184 -43.77 19.77 -14.89
N ARG A 185 -44.47 18.72 -15.35
CA ARG A 185 -45.87 18.80 -15.83
C ARG A 185 -46.91 18.04 -14.99
N GLY A 186 -46.51 17.37 -13.90
CA GLY A 186 -47.43 16.59 -13.05
C GLY A 186 -48.63 17.40 -12.55
N SER A 187 -49.83 16.83 -12.59
CA SER A 187 -51.07 17.57 -12.23
C SER A 187 -51.22 17.81 -10.72
N LYS A 188 -50.55 17.01 -9.88
CA LYS A 188 -50.56 17.11 -8.41
C LYS A 188 -49.16 17.38 -7.88
N GLN A 189 -49.05 18.24 -6.89
CA GLN A 189 -47.77 18.61 -6.26
C GLN A 189 -46.99 17.39 -5.73
N MET A 190 -47.68 16.47 -5.05
CA MET A 190 -47.10 15.22 -4.54
C MET A 190 -46.50 14.33 -5.65
N ASN A 191 -47.11 14.31 -6.84
CA ASN A 191 -46.60 13.55 -7.98
C ASN A 191 -45.40 14.25 -8.64
N LYS A 192 -45.34 15.59 -8.57
CA LYS A 192 -44.17 16.35 -9.03
C LYS A 192 -42.97 16.11 -8.13
N GLU A 193 -43.17 16.15 -6.81
CA GLU A 193 -42.12 15.87 -5.82
C GLU A 193 -41.59 14.44 -5.99
N ARG A 194 -42.48 13.44 -6.11
CA ARG A 194 -42.09 12.05 -6.40
C ARG A 194 -41.31 11.90 -7.70
N ALA A 195 -41.78 12.53 -8.79
CA ALA A 195 -41.09 12.47 -10.07
C ALA A 195 -39.73 13.20 -10.04
N THR A 196 -39.61 14.27 -9.26
CA THR A 196 -38.35 15.00 -9.06
C THR A 196 -37.36 14.11 -8.29
N TYR A 197 -37.84 13.41 -7.26
CA TYR A 197 -37.03 12.46 -6.50
C TYR A 197 -36.51 11.30 -7.37
N PHE A 198 -37.37 10.66 -8.18
CA PHE A 198 -36.90 9.61 -9.10
C PHE A 198 -35.96 10.15 -10.18
N LYS A 199 -36.21 11.37 -10.69
CA LYS A 199 -35.28 12.04 -11.59
C LYS A 199 -33.89 12.21 -10.93
N GLU A 200 -33.83 12.66 -9.69
CA GLU A 200 -32.57 12.84 -8.94
C GLU A 200 -31.83 11.51 -8.74
N LEU A 201 -32.55 10.43 -8.41
CA LEU A 201 -31.94 9.09 -8.31
C LEU A 201 -31.38 8.61 -9.65
N PHE A 202 -32.06 8.86 -10.76
CA PHE A 202 -31.58 8.50 -12.10
C PHE A 202 -30.49 9.44 -12.65
N GLU A 203 -30.30 10.63 -12.06
CA GLU A 203 -29.28 11.60 -12.52
C GLU A 203 -27.86 11.03 -12.44
N ALA A 204 -27.64 10.09 -11.51
CA ALA A 204 -26.37 9.37 -11.35
C ALA A 204 -25.95 8.53 -12.58
N VAL A 205 -26.89 8.18 -13.46
CA VAL A 205 -26.65 7.33 -14.65
C VAL A 205 -27.15 7.93 -15.95
N ALA A 206 -28.04 8.93 -15.89
CA ALA A 206 -28.70 9.47 -17.06
C ALA A 206 -27.71 10.05 -18.07
N ARG A 207 -26.66 10.75 -17.61
CA ARG A 207 -25.65 11.39 -18.47
C ARG A 207 -24.89 10.36 -19.31
N GLU A 208 -24.53 9.24 -18.70
CA GLU A 208 -23.79 8.15 -19.31
C GLU A 208 -24.66 7.42 -20.33
N PHE A 209 -25.94 7.17 -20.03
CA PHE A 209 -26.87 6.56 -20.99
C PHE A 209 -27.20 7.46 -22.20
N TYR A 210 -27.29 8.79 -22.01
CA TYR A 210 -27.43 9.71 -23.14
C TYR A 210 -26.21 9.70 -24.07
N ASN A 211 -25.01 9.45 -23.53
CA ASN A 211 -23.75 9.43 -24.28
C ASN A 211 -23.13 8.04 -24.39
N LEU A 212 -23.94 6.98 -24.28
CA LEU A 212 -23.47 5.60 -24.15
C LEU A 212 -22.52 5.22 -25.30
N ASP A 213 -22.83 5.64 -26.52
CA ASP A 213 -22.03 5.39 -27.73
C ASP A 213 -20.59 5.95 -27.66
N SER A 214 -20.34 6.98 -26.84
CA SER A 214 -19.02 7.59 -26.70
C SER A 214 -18.10 6.81 -25.74
N LEU A 215 -18.68 6.02 -24.83
CA LEU A 215 -17.96 5.31 -23.78
C LEU A 215 -17.17 4.11 -24.34
N SER A 216 -16.10 3.75 -23.65
CA SER A 216 -15.34 2.52 -23.86
C SER A 216 -16.02 1.32 -23.18
N LEU A 217 -15.66 0.10 -23.57
CA LEU A 217 -16.19 -1.11 -22.94
C LEU A 217 -15.80 -1.19 -21.46
N LEU A 218 -14.64 -0.67 -21.04
CA LEU A 218 -14.22 -0.68 -19.64
C LEU A 218 -15.03 0.31 -18.79
N GLU A 219 -15.28 1.52 -19.29
CA GLU A 219 -16.14 2.49 -18.59
C GLU A 219 -17.57 1.97 -18.42
N VAL A 220 -18.06 1.17 -19.37
CA VAL A 220 -19.40 0.57 -19.25
C VAL A 220 -19.45 -0.58 -18.23
N VAL A 221 -18.32 -1.26 -17.96
CA VAL A 221 -18.26 -2.22 -16.83
C VAL A 221 -18.55 -1.49 -15.50
N ASP A 222 -17.98 -0.31 -15.29
CA ASP A 222 -18.26 0.49 -14.08
C ASP A 222 -19.68 1.07 -14.08
N LEU A 223 -20.20 1.43 -15.26
CA LEU A 223 -21.58 1.90 -15.42
C LEU A 223 -22.59 0.83 -15.03
N VAL A 224 -22.31 -0.46 -15.27
CA VAL A 224 -23.20 -1.57 -14.88
C VAL A 224 -23.43 -1.61 -13.37
N GLU A 225 -22.39 -1.45 -12.56
CA GLU A 225 -22.49 -1.39 -11.09
C GLU A 225 -23.23 -0.11 -10.63
N THR A 226 -22.90 1.04 -11.22
CA THR A 226 -23.58 2.31 -10.91
C THR A 226 -25.07 2.24 -11.25
N THR A 227 -25.42 1.58 -12.36
CA THR A 227 -26.81 1.36 -12.79
C THR A 227 -27.53 0.39 -11.86
N ARG A 228 -26.85 -0.65 -11.38
CA ARG A 228 -27.41 -1.57 -10.39
C ARG A 228 -27.79 -0.81 -9.12
N ASP A 229 -26.90 0.04 -8.61
CA ASP A 229 -27.11 0.78 -7.38
C ASP A 229 -28.24 1.82 -7.56
N ALA A 230 -28.26 2.57 -8.66
CA ALA A 230 -29.33 3.53 -8.96
C ALA A 230 -30.71 2.85 -9.05
N VAL A 231 -30.80 1.68 -9.68
CA VAL A 231 -32.05 0.92 -9.78
C VAL A 231 -32.48 0.35 -8.43
N ASP A 232 -31.54 -0.11 -7.60
CA ASP A 232 -31.79 -0.58 -6.24
C ASP A 232 -32.30 0.54 -5.32
N ASP A 233 -31.73 1.74 -5.43
CA ASP A 233 -32.16 2.92 -4.67
C ASP A 233 -33.56 3.38 -5.08
N VAL A 234 -33.89 3.37 -6.37
CA VAL A 234 -35.24 3.66 -6.87
C VAL A 234 -36.26 2.65 -6.34
N TRP A 235 -35.89 1.36 -6.22
CA TRP A 235 -36.81 0.34 -5.73
C TRP A 235 -37.04 0.40 -4.21
N ARG A 236 -35.98 0.64 -3.43
CA ARG A 236 -35.99 0.62 -1.95
C ARG A 236 -36.37 1.96 -1.31
N GLN A 237 -36.64 2.99 -2.09
CA GLN A 237 -37.09 4.26 -1.53
C GLN A 237 -38.43 4.11 -0.77
N THR A 238 -38.56 4.87 0.32
CA THR A 238 -39.75 4.87 1.19
C THR A 238 -40.36 6.25 1.38
N GLU A 239 -39.77 7.28 0.78
CA GLU A 239 -40.19 8.68 0.92
C GLU A 239 -41.47 8.98 0.14
N HIS A 240 -41.68 8.28 -0.98
CA HIS A 240 -42.83 8.44 -1.84
C HIS A 240 -43.49 7.11 -2.23
N GLU A 241 -44.64 7.18 -2.89
CA GLU A 241 -45.32 6.00 -3.44
C GLU A 241 -44.36 5.14 -4.28
N HIS A 242 -44.42 3.83 -4.08
CA HIS A 242 -43.44 2.90 -4.62
C HIS A 242 -43.41 2.88 -6.15
N TYR A 243 -42.23 2.57 -6.69
CA TYR A 243 -42.04 2.42 -8.12
C TYR A 243 -42.79 1.17 -8.63
N PRO A 244 -43.65 1.26 -9.66
CA PRO A 244 -44.46 0.11 -10.09
C PRO A 244 -43.61 -1.08 -10.57
N GLU A 245 -43.95 -2.29 -10.10
CA GLU A 245 -43.21 -3.53 -10.42
C GLU A 245 -43.14 -3.83 -11.92
N ALA A 246 -44.26 -3.68 -12.64
CA ALA A 246 -44.32 -3.90 -14.09
C ALA A 246 -43.42 -2.91 -14.87
N ARG A 247 -43.29 -1.68 -14.37
CA ARG A 247 -42.43 -0.65 -14.94
C ARG A 247 -40.95 -0.92 -14.62
N MET A 248 -40.66 -1.45 -13.43
CA MET A 248 -39.29 -1.83 -13.06
C MET A 248 -38.81 -3.01 -13.90
N LEU A 249 -39.66 -4.03 -14.11
CA LEU A 249 -39.38 -5.12 -15.05
C LEU A 249 -39.01 -4.60 -16.43
N HIS A 250 -39.81 -3.66 -16.97
CA HIS A 250 -39.56 -3.04 -18.26
C HIS A 250 -38.24 -2.25 -18.27
N LEU A 251 -37.93 -1.50 -17.21
CA LEU A 251 -36.68 -0.75 -17.07
C LEU A 251 -35.46 -1.67 -17.10
N LEU A 252 -35.49 -2.78 -16.35
CA LEU A 252 -34.42 -3.77 -16.36
C LEU A 252 -34.20 -4.37 -17.76
N ASP A 253 -35.28 -4.60 -18.51
CA ASP A 253 -35.24 -5.14 -19.87
C ASP A 253 -34.65 -4.15 -20.88
N ILE A 254 -35.10 -2.90 -20.89
CA ILE A 254 -34.57 -1.87 -21.82
C ILE A 254 -33.12 -1.51 -21.49
N ILE A 255 -32.69 -1.55 -20.22
CA ILE A 255 -31.29 -1.39 -19.83
C ILE A 255 -30.46 -2.55 -20.38
N GLY A 256 -30.89 -3.80 -20.13
CA GLY A 256 -30.21 -4.99 -20.65
C GLY A 256 -30.10 -4.98 -22.17
N GLY A 257 -31.17 -4.59 -22.88
CA GLY A 257 -31.17 -4.40 -24.32
C GLY A 257 -30.29 -3.25 -24.80
N SER A 258 -30.13 -2.18 -24.02
CA SER A 258 -29.20 -1.08 -24.32
C SER A 258 -27.74 -1.52 -24.20
N PHE A 259 -27.38 -2.21 -23.11
CA PHE A 259 -26.04 -2.78 -22.93
C PHE A 259 -25.71 -3.80 -24.02
N GLY A 260 -26.63 -4.70 -24.35
CA GLY A 260 -26.42 -5.67 -25.43
C GLY A 260 -26.14 -5.01 -26.78
N ARG A 261 -26.96 -4.01 -27.17
CA ARG A 261 -26.74 -3.25 -28.42
C ARG A 261 -25.44 -2.47 -28.41
N PHE A 262 -25.07 -1.87 -27.27
CA PHE A 262 -23.80 -1.17 -27.11
C PHE A 262 -22.61 -2.12 -27.31
N VAL A 263 -22.60 -3.27 -26.63
CA VAL A 263 -21.55 -4.28 -26.76
C VAL A 263 -21.43 -4.76 -28.21
N GLN A 264 -22.55 -5.04 -28.88
CA GLN A 264 -22.58 -5.44 -30.28
C GLN A 264 -22.00 -4.36 -31.20
N LYS A 265 -22.36 -3.09 -30.99
CA LYS A 265 -21.88 -1.96 -31.80
C LYS A 265 -20.39 -1.70 -31.60
N LYS A 266 -19.91 -1.70 -30.35
CA LYS A 266 -18.49 -1.48 -30.03
C LYS A 266 -17.61 -2.62 -30.49
N LEU A 267 -18.02 -3.87 -30.31
CA LEU A 267 -17.27 -5.02 -30.84
C LEU A 267 -17.34 -5.08 -32.37
N GLY A 268 -18.41 -4.56 -32.97
CA GLY A 268 -18.59 -4.51 -34.42
C GLY A 268 -17.62 -3.60 -35.15
N THR A 269 -16.87 -2.74 -34.44
CA THR A 269 -15.77 -1.96 -35.05
C THR A 269 -14.50 -2.79 -35.24
N LEU A 270 -14.44 -4.00 -34.68
CA LEU A 270 -13.30 -4.92 -34.76
C LEU A 270 -13.61 -6.05 -35.74
N ASN A 271 -12.60 -6.45 -36.52
CA ASN A 271 -12.64 -7.68 -37.30
C ASN A 271 -12.22 -8.84 -36.41
N ILE A 272 -13.18 -9.43 -35.69
CA ILE A 272 -12.93 -10.44 -34.65
C ILE A 272 -11.99 -11.57 -35.08
N TRP A 273 -12.09 -12.01 -36.34
CA TRP A 273 -11.31 -13.13 -36.87
C TRP A 273 -9.91 -12.73 -37.38
N GLU A 274 -9.71 -11.48 -37.80
CA GLU A 274 -8.50 -11.02 -38.49
C GLU A 274 -7.63 -10.11 -37.63
N ASP A 275 -8.24 -9.27 -36.78
CA ASP A 275 -7.52 -8.32 -35.94
C ASP A 275 -6.62 -9.03 -34.90
N PRO A 276 -5.56 -8.35 -34.41
CA PRO A 276 -4.64 -8.92 -33.42
C PRO A 276 -5.37 -9.50 -32.20
N PHE A 277 -5.03 -10.75 -31.83
CA PHE A 277 -5.78 -11.49 -30.81
C PHE A 277 -5.82 -10.78 -29.44
N HIS A 278 -4.74 -10.10 -29.03
CA HIS A 278 -4.72 -9.38 -27.75
C HIS A 278 -5.81 -8.30 -27.67
N LEU A 279 -5.97 -7.50 -28.73
CA LEU A 279 -7.00 -6.46 -28.82
C LEU A 279 -8.41 -7.06 -28.82
N VAL A 280 -8.63 -8.10 -29.63
CA VAL A 280 -9.92 -8.80 -29.72
C VAL A 280 -10.28 -9.44 -28.38
N LYS A 281 -9.33 -10.10 -27.73
CA LYS A 281 -9.50 -10.78 -26.44
C LYS A 281 -9.93 -9.81 -25.34
N ASP A 282 -9.26 -8.67 -25.20
CA ASP A 282 -9.52 -7.74 -24.11
C ASP A 282 -10.90 -7.07 -24.29
N ASN A 283 -11.25 -6.69 -25.52
CA ASN A 283 -12.58 -6.15 -25.82
C ASN A 283 -13.70 -7.20 -25.67
N LEU A 284 -13.50 -8.43 -26.16
CA LEU A 284 -14.47 -9.52 -25.97
C LEU A 284 -14.70 -9.82 -24.48
N LYS A 285 -13.62 -9.85 -23.68
CA LYS A 285 -13.72 -10.04 -22.23
C LYS A 285 -14.53 -8.93 -21.56
N ALA A 286 -14.24 -7.66 -21.88
CA ALA A 286 -15.01 -6.55 -21.33
C ALA A 286 -16.50 -6.64 -21.72
N GLY A 287 -16.81 -6.97 -22.98
CA GLY A 287 -18.18 -7.19 -23.44
C GLY A 287 -18.89 -8.36 -22.73
N ILE A 288 -18.18 -9.47 -22.50
CA ILE A 288 -18.70 -10.61 -21.72
C ILE A 288 -18.98 -10.17 -20.27
N THR A 289 -18.05 -9.47 -19.64
CA THR A 289 -18.20 -8.98 -18.25
C THR A 289 -19.43 -8.10 -18.10
N ILE A 290 -19.68 -7.16 -19.03
CA ILE A 290 -20.89 -6.33 -19.03
C ILE A 290 -22.16 -7.20 -19.04
N CYS A 291 -22.22 -8.18 -19.95
CA CYS A 291 -23.37 -9.07 -20.07
C CYS A 291 -23.58 -9.88 -18.78
N GLU A 292 -22.52 -10.47 -18.23
CA GLU A 292 -22.60 -11.32 -17.03
C GLU A 292 -22.93 -10.55 -15.76
N GLN A 293 -22.29 -9.39 -15.55
CA GLN A 293 -22.53 -8.56 -14.38
C GLN A 293 -23.97 -8.05 -14.35
N TRP A 294 -24.51 -7.56 -15.47
CA TRP A 294 -25.90 -7.09 -15.48
C TRP A 294 -26.91 -8.22 -15.26
N VAL A 295 -26.66 -9.41 -15.85
CA VAL A 295 -27.49 -10.60 -15.59
C VAL A 295 -27.40 -11.02 -14.12
N ALA A 296 -26.21 -11.01 -13.52
CA ALA A 296 -26.02 -11.32 -12.10
C ALA A 296 -26.68 -10.28 -11.18
N ALA A 297 -26.57 -9.00 -11.51
CA ALA A 297 -27.22 -7.89 -10.82
C ALA A 297 -28.74 -8.05 -10.81
N CYS A 298 -29.37 -8.23 -11.98
CA CYS A 298 -30.81 -8.46 -12.09
C CYS A 298 -31.28 -9.66 -11.25
N ASN A 299 -30.50 -10.75 -11.32
CA ASN A 299 -30.75 -11.97 -10.57
C ASN A 299 -30.66 -11.79 -9.05
N HIS A 300 -29.68 -11.02 -8.58
CA HIS A 300 -29.46 -10.74 -7.16
C HIS A 300 -30.50 -9.77 -6.59
N LEU A 301 -30.77 -8.67 -7.31
CA LEU A 301 -31.76 -7.68 -6.92
C LEU A 301 -33.15 -8.29 -6.79
N THR A 302 -33.65 -8.91 -7.87
CA THR A 302 -35.02 -9.46 -7.89
C THR A 302 -35.17 -10.78 -7.15
N GLY A 303 -34.11 -11.59 -7.06
CA GLY A 303 -34.17 -12.94 -6.46
C GLY A 303 -33.74 -13.03 -4.99
N GLN A 304 -33.06 -12.02 -4.44
CA GLN A 304 -32.57 -12.06 -3.06
C GLN A 304 -32.88 -10.76 -2.30
N MET A 305 -32.48 -9.61 -2.83
CA MET A 305 -32.56 -8.34 -2.11
C MET A 305 -34.00 -7.85 -1.99
N TRP A 306 -34.70 -7.68 -3.11
CA TRP A 306 -36.04 -7.08 -3.13
C TRP A 306 -37.13 -8.03 -2.63
N GLN A 307 -36.95 -9.35 -2.70
CA GLN A 307 -37.88 -10.30 -2.07
C GLN A 307 -37.86 -10.21 -0.54
N ARG A 308 -36.70 -9.88 0.04
CA ARG A 308 -36.52 -9.73 1.51
C ARG A 308 -36.82 -8.32 2.00
N TYR A 309 -37.06 -7.38 1.09
CA TYR A 309 -37.31 -5.98 1.41
C TYR A 309 -38.78 -5.78 1.83
N VAL A 310 -39.02 -5.74 3.14
CA VAL A 310 -40.37 -5.71 3.74
C VAL A 310 -41.24 -4.53 3.28
N PRO A 311 -40.73 -3.28 3.15
CA PRO A 311 -41.58 -2.15 2.75
C PRO A 311 -42.16 -2.26 1.34
N HIS A 312 -41.41 -2.85 0.40
CA HIS A 312 -41.82 -3.00 -1.00
C HIS A 312 -41.27 -4.31 -1.59
N PRO A 313 -41.90 -5.46 -1.28
CA PRO A 313 -41.38 -6.75 -1.68
C PRO A 313 -41.62 -7.02 -3.16
N TRP A 314 -40.63 -7.59 -3.83
CA TRP A 314 -40.77 -8.12 -5.18
C TRP A 314 -41.69 -9.35 -5.19
N LYS A 315 -42.77 -9.31 -5.97
CA LYS A 315 -43.80 -10.36 -5.97
C LYS A 315 -43.67 -11.35 -7.11
N ASN A 316 -43.14 -10.91 -8.25
CA ASN A 316 -42.91 -11.75 -9.41
C ASN A 316 -41.77 -12.74 -9.19
N GLU A 317 -41.64 -13.69 -10.11
CA GLU A 317 -40.46 -14.52 -10.18
C GLU A 317 -39.20 -13.68 -10.44
N LYS A 318 -38.05 -14.29 -10.14
CA LYS A 318 -36.74 -13.71 -10.40
C LYS A 318 -36.61 -13.33 -11.88
N TYR A 319 -36.30 -12.08 -12.16
CA TYR A 319 -36.11 -11.59 -13.53
C TYR A 319 -34.74 -12.01 -14.07
N PHE A 320 -34.71 -12.47 -15.33
CA PHE A 320 -33.51 -12.94 -16.02
C PHE A 320 -33.43 -12.35 -17.44
N PRO A 321 -32.43 -11.49 -17.74
CA PRO A 321 -32.23 -10.92 -19.07
C PRO A 321 -31.74 -11.98 -20.09
N GLU A 322 -32.66 -12.78 -20.64
CA GLU A 322 -32.32 -13.94 -21.46
C GLU A 322 -31.52 -13.58 -22.73
N SER A 323 -31.89 -12.48 -23.40
CA SER A 323 -31.21 -11.99 -24.60
C SER A 323 -29.75 -11.62 -24.34
N LEU A 324 -29.47 -11.00 -23.19
CA LEU A 324 -28.13 -10.55 -22.82
C LEU A 324 -27.25 -11.73 -22.38
N ASP A 325 -27.82 -12.69 -21.64
CA ASP A 325 -27.13 -13.95 -21.30
C ASP A 325 -26.75 -14.74 -22.57
N LYS A 326 -27.69 -14.89 -23.51
CA LYS A 326 -27.44 -15.57 -24.79
C LYS A 326 -26.34 -14.86 -25.61
N LEU A 327 -26.34 -13.53 -25.64
CA LEU A 327 -25.25 -12.76 -26.25
C LEU A 327 -23.91 -13.01 -25.53
N GLY A 328 -23.88 -12.94 -24.19
CA GLY A 328 -22.68 -13.22 -23.40
C GLY A 328 -22.12 -14.62 -23.65
N LYS A 329 -22.98 -15.64 -23.71
CA LYS A 329 -22.61 -17.02 -24.08
C LYS A 329 -22.02 -17.10 -25.48
N ARG A 330 -22.65 -16.43 -26.46
CA ARG A 330 -22.11 -16.36 -27.83
C ARG A 330 -20.72 -15.72 -27.87
N LEU A 331 -20.52 -14.60 -27.18
CA LEU A 331 -19.22 -13.93 -27.11
C LEU A 331 -18.15 -14.80 -26.44
N LYS A 332 -18.51 -15.59 -25.42
CA LYS A 332 -17.61 -16.57 -24.81
C LYS A 332 -17.20 -17.68 -25.78
N GLU A 333 -18.12 -18.20 -26.58
CA GLU A 333 -17.80 -19.18 -27.64
C GLU A 333 -16.83 -18.59 -28.66
N VAL A 334 -17.09 -17.37 -29.13
CA VAL A 334 -16.20 -16.64 -30.06
C VAL A 334 -14.80 -16.45 -29.45
N LEU A 335 -14.74 -16.02 -28.19
CA LEU A 335 -13.47 -15.87 -27.46
C LEU A 335 -12.74 -17.20 -27.32
N ALA A 336 -13.45 -18.29 -27.03
CA ALA A 336 -12.87 -19.63 -26.93
C ALA A 336 -12.29 -20.08 -28.28
N ILE A 337 -13.04 -19.93 -29.37
CA ILE A 337 -12.60 -20.26 -30.74
C ILE A 337 -11.31 -19.49 -31.11
N ARG A 338 -11.27 -18.17 -30.87
CA ARG A 338 -10.07 -17.34 -31.12
C ARG A 338 -8.90 -17.74 -30.22
N THR A 339 -9.17 -18.01 -28.94
CA THR A 339 -8.14 -18.41 -27.97
C THR A 339 -7.51 -19.75 -28.38
N ILE A 340 -8.32 -20.73 -28.78
CA ILE A 340 -7.84 -22.03 -29.25
C ILE A 340 -6.95 -21.82 -30.47
N HIS A 341 -7.40 -21.08 -31.48
CA HIS A 341 -6.61 -20.81 -32.68
C HIS A 341 -5.23 -20.19 -32.37
N GLU A 342 -5.18 -19.18 -31.51
CA GLU A 342 -3.90 -18.56 -31.07
C GLU A 342 -2.98 -19.59 -30.40
N LYS A 343 -3.55 -20.47 -29.57
CA LYS A 343 -2.79 -21.54 -28.92
C LYS A 343 -2.32 -22.60 -29.91
N LEU A 344 -3.11 -22.94 -30.92
CA LEU A 344 -2.72 -23.88 -31.98
C LEU A 344 -1.50 -23.33 -32.75
N ILE A 345 -1.52 -22.05 -33.13
CA ILE A 345 -0.39 -21.36 -33.78
C ILE A 345 0.87 -21.43 -32.92
N TYR A 346 0.76 -21.15 -31.61
CA TYR A 346 1.90 -21.18 -30.69
C TYR A 346 2.62 -22.56 -30.65
N PHE A 347 1.89 -23.66 -30.79
CA PHE A 347 2.45 -25.04 -30.70
C PHE A 347 2.85 -25.67 -32.05
N LEU A 348 2.51 -25.03 -33.16
CA LEU A 348 2.77 -25.53 -34.51
C LEU A 348 3.76 -24.58 -35.22
N PRO A 349 5.02 -25.00 -35.45
CA PRO A 349 5.98 -24.22 -36.22
C PRO A 349 5.45 -23.89 -37.62
N ALA A 350 5.89 -22.77 -38.21
CA ALA A 350 5.43 -22.27 -39.52
C ALA A 350 5.54 -23.29 -40.69
N SER A 351 6.35 -24.33 -40.55
CA SER A 351 6.46 -25.44 -41.52
C SER A 351 5.28 -26.43 -41.46
N GLU A 352 4.63 -26.58 -40.29
CA GLU A 352 3.49 -27.48 -40.08
C GLU A 352 2.13 -26.78 -40.28
N GLU A 353 2.07 -25.44 -40.21
CA GLU A 353 0.83 -24.65 -40.41
C GLU A 353 0.22 -24.84 -41.81
N LYS A 354 1.07 -24.96 -42.83
CA LYS A 354 0.65 -25.18 -44.22
C LYS A 354 0.06 -26.57 -44.47
N ILE A 355 0.41 -27.55 -43.64
CA ILE A 355 -0.04 -28.95 -43.78
C ILE A 355 -1.46 -29.13 -43.24
N ILE A 356 -1.87 -28.30 -42.27
CA ILE A 356 -3.15 -28.43 -41.57
C ILE A 356 -4.18 -27.36 -42.01
N CYS A 357 -3.84 -26.53 -43.00
CA CYS A 357 -4.72 -25.46 -43.52
C CYS A 357 -5.25 -24.52 -42.42
N LEU A 358 -4.43 -24.22 -41.40
CA LEU A 358 -4.86 -23.39 -40.26
C LEU A 358 -5.28 -21.97 -40.68
N THR A 359 -4.81 -21.50 -41.84
CA THR A 359 -5.15 -20.22 -42.46
C THR A 359 -6.60 -20.10 -42.90
N ARG A 360 -7.33 -21.22 -43.08
CA ARG A 360 -8.76 -21.24 -43.46
C ARG A 360 -9.69 -21.74 -42.35
N VAL A 361 -9.19 -21.84 -41.12
CA VAL A 361 -9.95 -22.40 -40.00
C VAL A 361 -11.23 -21.61 -39.68
N PHE A 362 -11.26 -20.31 -39.99
CA PHE A 362 -12.45 -19.48 -39.78
C PHE A 362 -13.40 -19.43 -40.98
N GLU A 363 -13.09 -20.09 -42.11
CA GLU A 363 -13.93 -20.14 -43.31
C GLU A 363 -15.38 -20.61 -43.02
N PRO A 364 -15.65 -21.57 -42.11
CA PRO A 364 -17.02 -21.97 -41.76
C PRO A 364 -17.88 -20.84 -41.18
N PHE A 365 -17.26 -19.78 -40.63
CA PHE A 365 -17.97 -18.62 -40.09
C PHE A 365 -18.20 -17.52 -41.14
N THR A 366 -17.74 -17.71 -42.37
CA THR A 366 -17.92 -16.74 -43.47
C THR A 366 -19.42 -16.57 -43.76
N GLY A 367 -19.91 -15.33 -43.71
CA GLY A 367 -21.33 -15.01 -43.91
C GLY A 367 -22.18 -15.06 -42.63
N LEU A 368 -21.62 -15.46 -41.48
CA LEU A 368 -22.26 -15.35 -40.17
C LEU A 368 -21.71 -14.15 -39.41
N ASN A 369 -22.59 -13.37 -38.78
CA ASN A 369 -22.16 -12.30 -37.88
C ASN A 369 -22.00 -12.87 -36.45
N PRO A 370 -20.77 -12.99 -35.92
CA PRO A 370 -20.51 -13.58 -34.61
C PRO A 370 -21.08 -12.75 -33.43
N LEU A 371 -21.33 -11.46 -33.63
CA LEU A 371 -21.82 -10.54 -32.60
C LEU A 371 -23.35 -10.49 -32.50
N GLN A 372 -24.04 -10.92 -33.55
CA GLN A 372 -25.50 -10.87 -33.62
C GLN A 372 -26.07 -12.24 -33.25
N TYR A 373 -26.49 -12.36 -31.99
CA TYR A 373 -27.27 -13.51 -31.56
C TYR A 373 -28.73 -13.35 -31.98
N ASN A 374 -29.25 -14.33 -32.72
CA ASN A 374 -30.67 -14.46 -33.02
C ASN A 374 -31.05 -15.95 -32.88
N PRO A 375 -32.06 -16.31 -32.07
CA PRO A 375 -32.51 -17.69 -31.91
C PRO A 375 -32.79 -18.41 -33.24
N TYR A 376 -33.25 -17.68 -34.26
CA TYR A 376 -33.55 -18.24 -35.58
C TYR A 376 -32.30 -18.67 -36.36
N THR A 377 -31.18 -17.94 -36.23
CA THR A 377 -29.92 -18.25 -36.91
C THR A 377 -28.95 -19.07 -36.05
N GLU A 378 -29.30 -19.35 -34.80
CA GLU A 378 -28.54 -20.18 -33.87
C GLU A 378 -28.14 -21.57 -34.45
N PRO A 379 -29.02 -22.31 -35.16
CA PRO A 379 -28.64 -23.60 -35.73
C PRO A 379 -27.52 -23.48 -36.78
N LEU A 380 -27.50 -22.38 -37.56
CA LEU A 380 -26.44 -22.12 -38.54
C LEU A 380 -25.10 -21.89 -37.86
N TRP A 381 -25.09 -21.14 -36.75
CA TRP A 381 -23.89 -20.95 -35.94
C TRP A 381 -23.37 -22.27 -35.37
N LYS A 382 -24.24 -23.09 -34.77
CA LYS A 382 -23.86 -24.40 -34.23
C LYS A 382 -23.29 -25.33 -35.31
N ALA A 383 -23.83 -25.29 -36.52
CA ALA A 383 -23.29 -26.03 -37.66
C ALA A 383 -21.88 -25.55 -38.04
N ALA A 384 -21.66 -24.22 -38.11
CA ALA A 384 -20.35 -23.62 -38.38
C ALA A 384 -19.32 -23.99 -37.29
N VAL A 385 -19.69 -23.91 -36.01
CA VAL A 385 -18.84 -24.36 -34.89
C VAL A 385 -18.50 -25.85 -35.05
N SER A 386 -19.48 -26.72 -35.33
CA SER A 386 -19.22 -28.15 -35.55
C SER A 386 -18.26 -28.41 -36.72
N GLN A 387 -18.34 -27.63 -37.80
CA GLN A 387 -17.41 -27.73 -38.92
C GLN A 387 -16.00 -27.25 -38.54
N TYR A 388 -15.88 -26.13 -37.81
CA TYR A 388 -14.62 -25.68 -37.24
C TYR A 388 -13.96 -26.78 -36.39
N GLU A 389 -14.72 -27.42 -35.50
CA GLU A 389 -14.20 -28.49 -34.63
C GLU A 389 -13.64 -29.68 -35.42
N LYS A 390 -14.29 -30.04 -36.54
CA LYS A 390 -13.80 -31.10 -37.43
C LYS A 390 -12.50 -30.71 -38.14
N ILE A 391 -12.35 -29.45 -38.53
CA ILE A 391 -11.15 -28.94 -39.22
C ILE A 391 -9.94 -28.93 -38.27
N ILE A 392 -10.13 -28.51 -37.01
CA ILE A 392 -9.00 -28.41 -36.06
C ILE A 392 -8.62 -29.76 -35.42
N GLY A 393 -9.49 -30.77 -35.45
CA GLY A 393 -9.27 -32.08 -34.81
C GLY A 393 -7.89 -32.73 -35.08
N PRO A 394 -7.38 -32.78 -36.32
CA PRO A 394 -6.04 -33.29 -36.61
C PRO A 394 -4.90 -32.47 -35.97
N ALA A 395 -5.06 -31.15 -35.89
CA ALA A 395 -4.09 -30.28 -35.20
C ALA A 395 -4.08 -30.57 -33.70
N GLU A 396 -5.26 -30.73 -33.10
CA GLU A 396 -5.42 -31.06 -31.67
C GLU A 396 -4.73 -32.38 -31.32
N GLN A 397 -4.87 -33.42 -32.13
CA GLN A 397 -4.20 -34.71 -31.90
C GLN A 397 -2.67 -34.58 -31.90
N LYS A 398 -2.11 -33.82 -32.85
CA LYS A 398 -0.66 -33.56 -32.90
C LYS A 398 -0.17 -32.79 -31.67
N ILE A 399 -0.92 -31.77 -31.26
CA ILE A 399 -0.60 -30.96 -30.08
C ILE A 399 -0.77 -31.77 -28.80
N ALA A 400 -1.75 -32.67 -28.72
CA ALA A 400 -1.92 -33.58 -27.60
C ALA A 400 -0.65 -34.41 -27.37
N GLY A 401 -0.07 -34.98 -28.43
CA GLY A 401 1.21 -35.71 -28.34
C GLY A 401 2.39 -34.85 -27.88
N LYS A 402 2.51 -33.61 -28.39
CA LYS A 402 3.55 -32.67 -27.95
C LYS A 402 3.38 -32.27 -26.48
N LEU A 403 2.15 -31.96 -26.06
CA LEU A 403 1.82 -31.64 -24.68
C LEU A 403 2.09 -32.83 -23.75
N LYS A 404 1.77 -34.05 -24.19
CA LYS A 404 2.03 -35.27 -23.44
C LYS A 404 3.52 -35.44 -23.15
N ASN A 405 4.36 -35.32 -24.17
CA ASN A 405 5.81 -35.39 -24.01
C ASN A 405 6.31 -34.28 -23.07
N TYR A 406 5.87 -33.04 -23.29
CA TYR A 406 6.26 -31.92 -22.43
C TYR A 406 5.84 -32.11 -20.97
N ILE A 407 4.63 -32.60 -20.71
CA ILE A 407 4.13 -32.85 -19.36
C ILE A 407 4.90 -34.01 -18.71
N SER A 408 5.23 -35.05 -19.46
CA SER A 408 6.02 -36.19 -18.94
C SER A 408 7.42 -35.76 -18.49
N GLU A 409 8.05 -34.78 -19.15
CA GLU A 409 9.37 -34.26 -18.76
C GLU A 409 9.36 -33.49 -17.43
N ILE A 410 8.21 -32.92 -17.04
CA ILE A 410 8.06 -32.08 -15.84
C ILE A 410 7.25 -32.76 -14.72
N GLN A 411 6.84 -34.01 -14.91
CA GLN A 411 5.90 -34.73 -14.02
C GLN A 411 6.44 -34.89 -12.59
N ASP A 412 7.76 -34.89 -12.43
CA ASP A 412 8.44 -35.01 -11.13
C ASP A 412 8.33 -33.73 -10.27
N SER A 413 8.00 -32.58 -10.86
CA SER A 413 7.87 -31.31 -10.16
C SER A 413 6.38 -30.89 -10.05
N PRO A 414 5.75 -31.00 -8.87
CA PRO A 414 4.32 -30.71 -8.70
C PRO A 414 3.94 -29.28 -9.10
N GLN A 415 4.79 -28.30 -8.79
CA GLN A 415 4.54 -26.90 -9.10
C GLN A 415 4.63 -26.63 -10.61
N GLN A 416 5.61 -27.21 -11.30
CA GLN A 416 5.75 -27.05 -12.75
C GLN A 416 4.63 -27.79 -13.50
N LEU A 417 4.25 -28.97 -13.02
CA LEU A 417 3.11 -29.73 -13.54
C LEU A 417 1.82 -28.91 -13.46
N LEU A 418 1.49 -28.39 -12.28
CA LEU A 418 0.32 -27.52 -12.08
C LEU A 418 0.38 -26.28 -12.98
N GLN A 419 1.54 -25.62 -13.05
CA GLN A 419 1.74 -24.44 -13.89
C GLN A 419 1.53 -24.74 -15.38
N ALA A 420 1.98 -25.90 -15.87
CA ALA A 420 1.76 -26.32 -17.25
C ALA A 420 0.27 -26.52 -17.56
N PHE A 421 -0.45 -27.23 -16.70
CA PHE A 421 -1.90 -27.43 -16.83
C PHE A 421 -2.67 -26.11 -16.75
N LEU A 422 -2.27 -25.17 -15.90
CA LEU A 422 -2.86 -23.83 -15.83
C LEU A 422 -2.58 -23.01 -17.09
N LYS A 423 -1.34 -23.03 -17.59
CA LYS A 423 -0.92 -22.27 -18.78
C LYS A 423 -1.64 -22.74 -20.04
N TYR A 424 -1.90 -24.04 -20.15
CA TYR A 424 -2.53 -24.68 -21.31
C TYR A 424 -3.96 -25.17 -21.04
N LYS A 425 -4.62 -24.64 -19.99
CA LYS A 425 -5.96 -25.07 -19.56
C LYS A 425 -6.99 -25.12 -20.68
N GLU A 426 -6.97 -24.14 -21.59
CA GLU A 426 -7.92 -24.06 -22.70
C GLU A 426 -7.72 -25.17 -23.74
N LEU A 427 -6.48 -25.66 -23.90
CA LEU A 427 -6.19 -26.82 -24.73
C LEU A 427 -6.54 -28.11 -24.01
N VAL A 428 -6.21 -28.24 -22.73
CA VAL A 428 -6.50 -29.46 -21.95
C VAL A 428 -8.01 -29.71 -21.81
N LYS A 429 -8.84 -28.66 -21.75
CA LYS A 429 -10.31 -28.78 -21.75
C LYS A 429 -10.89 -29.37 -23.04
N ARG A 430 -10.11 -29.41 -24.14
CA ARG A 430 -10.59 -29.89 -25.43
C ARG A 430 -10.81 -31.41 -25.37
N PRO A 431 -11.94 -31.95 -25.85
CA PRO A 431 -12.27 -33.36 -25.68
C PRO A 431 -11.23 -34.34 -26.24
N THR A 432 -10.56 -33.99 -27.33
CA THR A 432 -9.47 -34.75 -27.96
C THR A 432 -8.22 -34.80 -27.08
N ILE A 433 -7.71 -33.62 -26.69
CA ILE A 433 -6.52 -33.48 -25.84
C ILE A 433 -6.76 -34.07 -24.44
N SER A 434 -7.93 -33.79 -23.86
CA SER A 434 -8.37 -34.29 -22.56
C SER A 434 -8.34 -35.83 -22.48
N LYS A 435 -8.70 -36.51 -23.59
CA LYS A 435 -8.65 -37.98 -23.71
C LYS A 435 -7.24 -38.53 -23.89
N GLU A 436 -6.38 -37.83 -24.62
CA GLU A 436 -4.99 -38.26 -24.83
C GLU A 436 -4.11 -38.09 -23.58
N LEU A 437 -4.44 -37.10 -22.74
CA LEU A 437 -3.73 -36.75 -21.49
C LEU A 437 -4.35 -37.37 -20.23
N ILE A 438 -5.13 -38.45 -20.34
CA ILE A 438 -5.84 -39.04 -19.17
C ILE A 438 -4.86 -39.39 -18.04
N LEU A 439 -3.73 -40.04 -18.33
CA LEU A 439 -2.75 -40.48 -17.31
C LEU A 439 -2.09 -39.28 -16.60
N GLU A 440 -1.75 -38.24 -17.35
CA GLU A 440 -1.17 -37.01 -16.84
C GLU A 440 -2.18 -36.23 -15.98
N ARG A 441 -3.46 -36.24 -16.38
CA ARG A 441 -4.57 -35.64 -15.61
C ARG A 441 -4.85 -36.42 -14.31
N GLU A 442 -4.81 -37.74 -14.34
CA GLU A 442 -4.90 -38.59 -13.14
C GLU A 442 -3.71 -38.36 -12.19
N THR A 443 -2.52 -38.16 -12.74
CA THR A 443 -1.34 -37.77 -11.95
C THR A 443 -1.55 -36.42 -11.28
N LEU A 444 -2.01 -35.41 -12.02
CA LEU A 444 -2.33 -34.09 -11.46
C LEU A 444 -3.37 -34.21 -10.34
N LEU A 445 -4.45 -34.96 -10.56
CA LEU A 445 -5.48 -35.18 -9.56
C LEU A 445 -4.90 -35.76 -8.27
N THR A 446 -4.02 -36.76 -8.39
CA THR A 446 -3.35 -37.38 -7.24
C THR A 446 -2.51 -36.35 -6.48
N ARG A 447 -1.76 -35.49 -7.19
CA ARG A 447 -0.96 -34.42 -6.57
C ARG A 447 -1.83 -33.35 -5.89
N LEU A 448 -2.99 -33.00 -6.46
CA LEU A 448 -3.93 -32.08 -5.83
C LEU A 448 -4.56 -32.70 -4.57
N MET A 449 -4.88 -34.00 -4.60
CA MET A 449 -5.31 -34.74 -3.41
C MET A 449 -4.25 -34.73 -2.31
N ASP A 450 -2.99 -34.95 -2.67
CA ASP A 450 -1.90 -34.90 -1.69
C ASP A 450 -1.70 -33.48 -1.14
N SER A 451 -1.84 -32.44 -1.97
CA SER A 451 -1.79 -31.05 -1.50
C SER A 451 -2.89 -30.73 -0.50
N VAL A 452 -4.12 -31.22 -0.72
CA VAL A 452 -5.23 -31.06 0.25
C VAL A 452 -4.96 -31.80 1.55
N LYS A 453 -4.34 -32.99 1.50
CA LYS A 453 -3.90 -33.70 2.70
C LYS A 453 -2.80 -32.93 3.43
N ASP A 454 -1.83 -32.38 2.71
CA ASP A 454 -0.76 -31.56 3.30
C ASP A 454 -1.36 -30.34 4.01
N PHE A 455 -2.33 -29.64 3.41
CA PHE A 455 -3.05 -28.54 4.07
C PHE A 455 -3.82 -28.99 5.32
N ARG A 456 -4.46 -30.16 5.27
CA ARG A 456 -5.13 -30.74 6.45
C ARG A 456 -4.13 -31.04 7.57
N THR A 457 -3.01 -31.69 7.26
CA THR A 457 -1.98 -31.98 8.26
C THR A 457 -1.32 -30.72 8.82
N ASP A 458 -1.08 -29.69 8.00
CA ASP A 458 -0.57 -28.40 8.47
C ASP A 458 -1.58 -27.71 9.40
N PHE A 459 -2.87 -27.81 9.08
CA PHE A 459 -3.94 -27.30 9.94
C PHE A 459 -4.01 -28.04 11.27
N ASP A 460 -4.13 -29.37 11.24
CA ASP A 460 -4.27 -30.22 12.44
C ASP A 460 -3.09 -30.07 13.41
N ASN A 461 -1.87 -29.87 12.89
CA ASN A 461 -0.66 -29.70 13.70
C ASN A 461 -0.54 -28.31 14.33
N ARG A 462 -1.23 -27.30 13.80
CA ARG A 462 -1.03 -25.89 14.18
C ARG A 462 -2.24 -25.23 14.81
N CYS A 463 -3.46 -25.72 14.56
CA CYS A 463 -4.70 -25.03 14.92
C CYS A 463 -4.88 -24.76 16.42
N HIS A 464 -4.20 -25.53 17.28
CA HIS A 464 -4.26 -25.41 18.74
C HIS A 464 -3.06 -24.70 19.39
N GLY A 465 -2.03 -24.34 18.62
CA GLY A 465 -0.83 -23.70 19.17
C GLY A 465 -0.86 -22.18 19.11
N ILE A 466 0.15 -21.55 19.71
CA ILE A 466 0.27 -20.09 19.77
C ILE A 466 0.95 -19.58 18.49
N PRO A 467 0.44 -18.50 17.86
CA PRO A 467 1.06 -17.92 16.67
C PRO A 467 2.56 -17.66 16.77
N GLY A 468 3.33 -18.25 15.85
CA GLY A 468 4.79 -18.09 15.77
C GLY A 468 5.59 -19.21 16.42
N GLU A 469 4.97 -20.09 17.21
CA GLU A 469 5.59 -21.32 17.69
C GLU A 469 5.56 -22.42 16.61
N ILE A 470 6.41 -23.44 16.76
CA ILE A 470 6.50 -24.56 15.79
C ILE A 470 5.16 -25.30 15.69
N THR A 471 4.43 -25.38 16.80
CA THR A 471 3.14 -26.03 16.96
C THR A 471 1.95 -25.09 16.72
N GLY A 472 2.18 -23.84 16.31
CA GLY A 472 1.12 -22.85 16.15
C GLY A 472 1.02 -22.24 14.75
N PRO A 473 -0.01 -21.43 14.51
CA PRO A 473 -0.23 -20.77 13.23
C PRO A 473 0.95 -19.85 12.86
N LEU A 474 1.16 -19.63 11.57
CA LEU A 474 2.22 -18.72 11.11
C LEU A 474 1.90 -17.29 11.55
N SER A 475 2.87 -16.62 12.19
CA SER A 475 2.67 -15.26 12.72
C SER A 475 2.86 -14.18 11.65
N GLY A 476 1.82 -13.37 11.47
CA GLY A 476 1.84 -12.15 10.67
C GLY A 476 2.33 -10.94 11.47
N LYS A 477 2.94 -9.98 10.77
CA LYS A 477 3.42 -8.74 11.41
C LYS A 477 2.25 -7.92 11.95
N ASN A 478 2.32 -7.53 13.23
CA ASN A 478 1.35 -6.66 13.89
C ASN A 478 -0.09 -7.21 13.99
N LEU A 479 -0.30 -8.52 13.89
CA LEU A 479 -1.60 -9.15 14.13
C LEU A 479 -1.72 -9.55 15.60
N SER A 480 -2.92 -9.42 16.17
CA SER A 480 -3.26 -10.09 17.42
C SER A 480 -3.46 -11.57 17.16
N GLU A 481 -3.44 -12.39 18.21
CA GLU A 481 -3.55 -13.83 18.12
C GLU A 481 -4.82 -14.29 17.36
N VAL A 482 -5.99 -13.79 17.75
CA VAL A 482 -7.27 -14.12 17.07
C VAL A 482 -7.24 -13.73 15.58
N VAL A 483 -6.78 -12.52 15.26
CA VAL A 483 -6.75 -12.04 13.87
C VAL A 483 -5.74 -12.85 13.07
N ASN A 484 -4.62 -13.24 13.68
CA ASN A 484 -3.63 -14.08 13.04
C ASN A 484 -4.20 -15.46 12.67
N ASN A 485 -4.91 -16.10 13.60
CA ASN A 485 -5.53 -17.40 13.39
C ASN A 485 -6.57 -17.36 12.26
N ILE A 486 -7.42 -16.33 12.24
CA ILE A 486 -8.40 -16.09 11.18
C ILE A 486 -7.74 -15.86 9.83
N VAL A 487 -6.70 -15.01 9.76
CA VAL A 487 -6.00 -14.73 8.51
C VAL A 487 -5.27 -15.97 7.99
N TRP A 488 -4.64 -16.75 8.87
CA TRP A 488 -3.98 -18.00 8.51
C TRP A 488 -4.96 -19.02 7.94
N VAL A 489 -6.10 -19.25 8.60
CA VAL A 489 -7.10 -20.21 8.09
C VAL A 489 -7.73 -19.74 6.77
N ARG A 490 -8.01 -18.44 6.59
CA ARG A 490 -8.49 -17.90 5.30
C ARG A 490 -7.48 -18.09 4.17
N GLN A 491 -6.17 -18.02 4.46
CA GLN A 491 -5.15 -18.31 3.45
C GLN A 491 -5.16 -19.79 3.05
N LEU A 492 -5.42 -20.71 3.98
CA LEU A 492 -5.58 -22.12 3.67
C LEU A 492 -6.89 -22.36 2.88
N GLU A 493 -7.98 -21.71 3.27
CA GLU A 493 -9.26 -21.74 2.56
C GLU A 493 -9.11 -21.35 1.09
N LEU A 494 -8.47 -20.20 0.82
CA LEU A 494 -8.22 -19.73 -0.54
C LEU A 494 -7.39 -20.72 -1.36
N LYS A 495 -6.36 -21.35 -0.76
CA LYS A 495 -5.54 -22.36 -1.47
C LYS A 495 -6.33 -23.62 -1.81
N VAL A 496 -7.18 -24.09 -0.90
CA VAL A 496 -8.04 -25.26 -1.15
C VAL A 496 -9.10 -24.93 -2.19
N ASP A 497 -9.77 -23.78 -2.07
CA ASP A 497 -10.77 -23.31 -3.04
C ASP A 497 -10.18 -23.14 -4.45
N ASP A 498 -8.99 -22.55 -4.58
CA ASP A 498 -8.28 -22.48 -5.86
C ASP A 498 -7.96 -23.88 -6.42
N THR A 499 -7.56 -24.81 -5.55
CA THR A 499 -7.29 -26.21 -5.95
C THR A 499 -8.55 -26.92 -6.44
N ILE A 500 -9.70 -26.70 -5.80
CA ILE A 500 -11.00 -27.21 -6.23
C ILE A 500 -11.37 -26.63 -7.60
N LYS A 501 -11.31 -25.31 -7.78
CA LYS A 501 -11.64 -24.65 -9.06
C LYS A 501 -10.78 -25.15 -10.21
N ILE A 502 -9.49 -25.41 -9.97
CA ILE A 502 -8.58 -25.97 -10.97
C ILE A 502 -8.99 -27.41 -11.32
N ALA A 503 -9.24 -28.23 -10.31
CA ALA A 503 -9.66 -29.61 -10.51
C ALA A 503 -11.03 -29.71 -11.20
N GLU A 504 -12.01 -28.89 -10.82
CA GLU A 504 -13.31 -28.79 -11.50
C GLU A 504 -13.15 -28.45 -12.97
N ALA A 505 -12.31 -27.46 -13.27
CA ALA A 505 -12.12 -26.99 -14.64
C ALA A 505 -11.40 -28.00 -15.54
N LEU A 506 -10.59 -28.89 -14.98
CA LEU A 506 -9.69 -29.75 -15.75
C LEU A 506 -9.92 -31.25 -15.57
N LEU A 507 -10.60 -31.69 -14.52
CA LEU A 507 -10.58 -33.08 -14.03
C LEU A 507 -11.97 -33.62 -13.63
N SER A 508 -13.06 -32.85 -13.82
CA SER A 508 -14.41 -33.19 -13.34
C SER A 508 -14.97 -34.53 -13.84
N ASP A 509 -14.52 -34.99 -15.00
CA ASP A 509 -14.90 -36.24 -15.66
C ASP A 509 -14.16 -37.48 -15.11
N LEU A 510 -13.09 -37.30 -14.34
CA LEU A 510 -12.32 -38.42 -13.78
C LEU A 510 -13.06 -39.05 -12.58
N SER A 511 -12.94 -40.37 -12.44
CA SER A 511 -13.60 -41.12 -11.35
C SER A 511 -13.13 -40.68 -9.95
N GLY A 512 -11.85 -40.37 -9.80
CA GLY A 512 -11.24 -39.88 -8.54
C GLY A 512 -11.63 -38.45 -8.16
N PHE A 513 -12.25 -37.68 -9.06
CA PHE A 513 -12.57 -36.28 -8.78
C PHE A 513 -13.57 -36.12 -7.63
N ARG A 514 -14.57 -37.00 -7.56
CA ARG A 514 -15.61 -36.94 -6.50
C ARG A 514 -15.05 -37.15 -5.10
N SER A 515 -14.06 -38.05 -4.95
CA SER A 515 -13.43 -38.28 -3.64
C SER A 515 -12.50 -37.13 -3.26
N PHE A 516 -11.75 -36.58 -4.21
CA PHE A 516 -10.98 -35.34 -4.02
C PHE A 516 -11.88 -34.19 -3.58
N HIS A 517 -12.95 -33.91 -4.33
CA HIS A 517 -13.86 -32.79 -4.08
C HIS A 517 -14.49 -32.89 -2.69
N ARG A 518 -15.01 -34.08 -2.32
CA ARG A 518 -15.54 -34.30 -0.97
C ARG A 518 -14.49 -34.04 0.11
N SER A 519 -13.28 -34.56 -0.04
CA SER A 519 -12.21 -34.35 0.96
C SER A 519 -11.79 -32.89 1.09
N ALA A 520 -11.85 -32.13 0.00
CA ALA A 520 -11.52 -30.71 -0.04
C ALA A 520 -12.66 -29.85 0.54
N ASP A 521 -13.92 -30.16 0.20
CA ASP A 521 -15.10 -29.52 0.81
C ASP A 521 -15.16 -29.76 2.32
N ASP A 522 -14.95 -31.00 2.76
CA ASP A 522 -14.93 -31.35 4.18
C ASP A 522 -13.84 -30.53 4.93
N LEU A 523 -12.72 -30.24 4.26
CA LEU A 523 -11.65 -29.41 4.83
C LEU A 523 -12.03 -27.92 4.84
N LEU A 524 -12.68 -27.42 3.79
CA LEU A 524 -13.21 -26.04 3.76
C LEU A 524 -14.26 -25.80 4.83
N GLU A 525 -15.14 -26.76 5.09
CA GLU A 525 -16.10 -26.68 6.21
C GLU A 525 -15.39 -26.61 7.55
N GLN A 526 -14.34 -27.44 7.77
CA GLN A 526 -13.53 -27.37 8.98
C GLN A 526 -12.85 -26.01 9.16
N PHE A 527 -12.32 -25.42 8.08
CA PHE A 527 -11.71 -24.08 8.10
C PHE A 527 -12.71 -22.99 8.46
N LYS A 528 -13.93 -23.03 7.90
CA LYS A 528 -15.00 -22.08 8.23
C LYS A 528 -15.47 -22.21 9.67
N LEU A 529 -15.59 -23.44 10.17
CA LEU A 529 -15.93 -23.70 11.57
C LEU A 529 -14.86 -23.13 12.51
N TYR A 530 -13.58 -23.39 12.22
CA TYR A 530 -12.47 -22.84 13.01
C TYR A 530 -12.45 -21.30 12.98
N GLU A 531 -12.62 -20.69 11.82
CA GLU A 531 -12.72 -19.22 11.70
C GLU A 531 -13.84 -18.66 12.60
N GLN A 532 -15.01 -19.29 12.55
CA GLN A 532 -16.16 -18.88 13.35
C GLN A 532 -15.91 -19.08 14.85
N GLU A 533 -15.35 -20.22 15.25
CA GLU A 533 -14.98 -20.51 16.65
C GLU A 533 -13.98 -19.49 17.19
N GLN A 534 -12.93 -19.14 16.44
CA GLN A 534 -11.96 -18.12 16.86
C GLN A 534 -12.61 -16.75 17.10
N PHE A 535 -13.55 -16.35 16.23
CA PHE A 535 -14.29 -15.09 16.40
C PHE A 535 -15.26 -15.14 17.59
N ASP A 536 -15.99 -16.25 17.74
CA ASP A 536 -16.98 -16.44 18.80
C ASP A 536 -16.32 -16.50 20.19
N ASP A 537 -15.17 -17.18 20.29
CA ASP A 537 -14.37 -17.27 21.52
C ASP A 537 -13.79 -15.90 21.89
N TRP A 538 -13.21 -15.18 20.93
CA TRP A 538 -12.78 -13.79 21.17
C TRP A 538 -13.94 -12.90 21.63
N SER A 539 -15.10 -13.00 20.98
CA SER A 539 -16.28 -12.22 21.34
C SER A 539 -16.74 -12.52 22.77
N ARG A 540 -16.76 -13.80 23.15
CA ARG A 540 -17.10 -14.26 24.50
C ARG A 540 -16.11 -13.77 25.55
N ASP A 541 -14.81 -13.86 25.25
CA ASP A 541 -13.73 -13.45 26.14
C ASP A 541 -13.70 -11.94 26.36
N ILE A 542 -13.92 -11.14 25.31
CA ILE A 542 -14.04 -9.70 25.47
C ILE A 542 -15.30 -9.35 26.25
N GLN A 543 -16.44 -9.99 25.98
CA GLN A 543 -17.68 -9.70 26.72
C GLN A 543 -17.62 -10.10 28.20
N SER A 544 -16.97 -11.21 28.52
CA SER A 544 -16.71 -11.64 29.89
C SER A 544 -15.75 -10.67 30.59
N GLY A 545 -14.67 -10.28 29.91
CA GLY A 545 -13.73 -9.27 30.38
C GLY A 545 -14.37 -7.90 30.62
N LEU A 546 -15.30 -7.48 29.76
CA LEU A 546 -16.09 -6.25 29.97
C LEU A 546 -16.98 -6.29 31.22
N SER A 547 -17.27 -7.49 31.72
CA SER A 547 -18.07 -7.69 32.93
C SER A 547 -17.19 -7.77 34.18
N ASP A 548 -15.87 -8.00 34.03
CA ASP A 548 -14.89 -7.98 35.10
C ASP A 548 -14.15 -6.63 35.17
N SER A 549 -14.37 -5.90 36.26
CA SER A 549 -13.67 -4.64 36.57
C SER A 549 -12.13 -4.75 36.59
N ARG A 550 -11.56 -5.95 36.78
CA ARG A 550 -10.11 -6.18 36.83
C ARG A 550 -9.46 -6.49 35.48
N SER A 551 -10.24 -6.73 34.44
CA SER A 551 -9.74 -7.06 33.08
C SER A 551 -9.01 -5.89 32.39
N GLY A 552 -9.21 -4.66 32.89
CA GLY A 552 -8.68 -3.45 32.29
C GLY A 552 -9.36 -3.04 30.98
N LEU A 553 -10.48 -3.68 30.61
CA LEU A 553 -11.27 -3.35 29.42
C LEU A 553 -12.32 -2.25 29.65
N CYS A 554 -12.48 -1.79 30.89
CA CYS A 554 -13.37 -0.69 31.25
C CYS A 554 -12.54 0.56 31.58
N ILE A 555 -12.81 1.66 30.87
CA ILE A 555 -12.32 2.98 31.28
C ILE A 555 -13.34 3.52 32.29
N GLU A 556 -13.00 3.47 33.58
CA GLU A 556 -13.76 4.17 34.59
C GLU A 556 -13.57 5.67 34.38
N ALA A 557 -14.61 6.33 33.89
CA ALA A 557 -14.60 7.75 33.55
C ALA A 557 -14.11 8.64 34.71
N ASN A 558 -14.42 8.26 35.95
CA ASN A 558 -14.06 8.98 37.18
C ASN A 558 -12.73 8.53 37.83
N SER A 559 -12.02 7.57 37.22
CA SER A 559 -10.75 7.08 37.75
C SER A 559 -9.61 8.07 37.54
N ARG A 560 -8.57 7.96 38.37
CA ARG A 560 -7.33 8.74 38.21
C ARG A 560 -6.65 8.35 36.91
N ILE A 561 -6.08 9.31 36.20
CA ILE A 561 -5.38 9.05 34.94
C ILE A 561 -3.97 8.47 35.18
N MET A 562 -3.27 8.96 36.20
CA MET A 562 -1.92 8.52 36.57
C MET A 562 -1.75 8.47 38.08
N GLU A 563 -0.98 7.49 38.55
CA GLU A 563 -0.62 7.33 39.95
C GLU A 563 0.86 6.96 40.07
N LEU A 564 1.53 7.54 41.08
CA LEU A 564 2.84 7.08 41.53
C LEU A 564 2.60 5.93 42.49
N ASP A 565 3.04 4.73 42.12
CA ASP A 565 2.88 3.56 42.97
C ASP A 565 3.66 3.77 44.29
N PRO A 566 3.01 3.61 45.45
CA PRO A 566 3.63 3.85 46.75
C PRO A 566 4.74 2.86 47.11
N ASN A 567 4.85 1.71 46.42
CA ASN A 567 5.83 0.68 46.72
C ASN A 567 7.14 0.84 45.93
N ASP A 568 7.06 1.16 44.64
CA ASP A 568 8.22 1.24 43.73
C ASP A 568 8.50 2.67 43.19
N GLY A 569 7.61 3.63 43.48
CA GLY A 569 7.72 5.00 42.97
C GLY A 569 7.48 5.15 41.47
N ALA A 570 7.04 4.09 40.78
CA ALA A 570 6.83 4.10 39.34
C ALA A 570 5.54 4.82 38.96
N LEU A 571 5.59 5.59 37.88
CA LEU A 571 4.41 6.23 37.30
C LEU A 571 3.61 5.19 36.50
N LYS A 572 2.37 4.92 36.92
CA LYS A 572 1.43 4.04 36.24
C LYS A 572 0.29 4.85 35.64
N VAL A 573 -0.05 4.58 34.38
CA VAL A 573 -1.17 5.21 33.67
C VAL A 573 -2.36 4.25 33.72
N HIS A 574 -3.53 4.72 34.15
CA HIS A 574 -4.77 3.94 34.18
C HIS A 574 -5.40 3.86 32.79
N TYR A 575 -4.68 3.22 31.87
CA TYR A 575 -5.15 2.83 30.54
C TYR A 575 -4.49 1.49 30.19
N SER A 576 -5.25 0.40 30.25
CA SER A 576 -4.70 -0.94 30.01
C SER A 576 -4.12 -1.08 28.61
N ASP A 577 -2.99 -1.79 28.48
CA ASP A 577 -2.48 -2.18 27.15
C ASP A 577 -3.47 -3.06 26.39
N ARG A 578 -4.32 -3.81 27.10
CA ARG A 578 -5.37 -4.63 26.50
C ARG A 578 -6.37 -3.80 25.69
N LEU A 579 -6.65 -2.55 26.08
CA LEU A 579 -7.53 -1.64 25.31
C LEU A 579 -6.91 -1.27 23.95
N VAL A 580 -5.58 -1.08 23.88
CA VAL A 580 -4.89 -0.80 22.62
C VAL A 580 -4.98 -2.02 21.69
N ILE A 581 -4.84 -3.23 22.26
CA ILE A 581 -4.99 -4.48 21.53
C ILE A 581 -6.43 -4.63 21.03
N LEU A 582 -7.44 -4.37 21.88
CA LEU A 582 -8.86 -4.43 21.51
C LEU A 582 -9.19 -3.47 20.35
N LEU A 583 -8.69 -2.23 20.38
CA LEU A 583 -8.89 -1.28 19.28
C LEU A 583 -8.34 -1.81 17.95
N ARG A 584 -7.19 -2.50 18.00
CA ARG A 584 -6.59 -3.12 16.82
C ARG A 584 -7.44 -4.31 16.35
N GLU A 585 -7.84 -5.19 17.26
CA GLU A 585 -8.71 -6.35 16.99
C GLU A 585 -10.02 -5.92 16.33
N VAL A 586 -10.76 -4.98 16.92
CA VAL A 586 -12.04 -4.48 16.39
C VAL A 586 -11.87 -3.91 14.98
N ARG A 587 -10.83 -3.10 14.75
CA ARG A 587 -10.56 -2.55 13.41
C ARG A 587 -10.25 -3.66 12.40
N GLN A 588 -9.41 -4.62 12.78
CA GLN A 588 -9.00 -5.71 11.89
C GLN A 588 -10.16 -6.66 11.59
N LEU A 589 -10.92 -7.07 12.59
CA LEU A 589 -12.08 -7.96 12.43
C LEU A 589 -13.20 -7.29 11.62
N SER A 590 -13.45 -5.99 11.84
CA SER A 590 -14.38 -5.23 10.99
C SER A 590 -13.92 -5.16 9.54
N ALA A 591 -12.63 -4.94 9.28
CA ALA A 591 -12.06 -4.95 7.93
C ALA A 591 -12.12 -6.34 7.26
N LEU A 592 -12.11 -7.42 8.06
CA LEU A 592 -12.29 -8.79 7.60
C LEU A 592 -13.77 -9.16 7.35
N GLY A 593 -14.71 -8.25 7.60
CA GLY A 593 -16.15 -8.43 7.34
C GLY A 593 -16.95 -8.99 8.52
N PHE A 594 -16.36 -9.11 9.72
CA PHE A 594 -17.10 -9.56 10.91
C PHE A 594 -17.97 -8.46 11.50
N VAL A 595 -19.16 -8.85 11.96
CA VAL A 595 -20.08 -7.95 12.67
C VAL A 595 -19.70 -7.90 14.14
N ILE A 596 -19.13 -6.78 14.57
CA ILE A 596 -18.68 -6.59 15.96
C ILE A 596 -19.89 -6.35 16.88
N PRO A 597 -20.02 -7.08 18.00
CA PRO A 597 -21.09 -6.86 18.97
C PRO A 597 -21.14 -5.41 19.48
N ALA A 598 -22.33 -4.82 19.56
CA ALA A 598 -22.53 -3.41 19.89
C ALA A 598 -21.86 -2.98 21.21
N LYS A 599 -21.87 -3.84 22.24
CA LYS A 599 -21.22 -3.59 23.53
C LYS A 599 -19.71 -3.42 23.38
N ILE A 600 -19.06 -4.26 22.57
CA ILE A 600 -17.62 -4.19 22.28
C ILE A 600 -17.32 -2.93 21.46
N GLN A 601 -18.16 -2.65 20.45
CA GLN A 601 -17.99 -1.48 19.60
C GLN A 601 -18.10 -0.16 20.38
N GLN A 602 -19.03 -0.06 21.33
CA GLN A 602 -19.15 1.11 22.21
C GLN A 602 -17.89 1.34 23.04
N VAL A 603 -17.35 0.28 23.64
CA VAL A 603 -16.12 0.37 24.43
C VAL A 603 -14.92 0.72 23.57
N ALA A 604 -14.80 0.13 22.38
CA ALA A 604 -13.78 0.50 21.41
C ALA A 604 -13.89 2.00 21.02
N ASN A 605 -15.09 2.49 20.74
CA ASN A 605 -15.29 3.91 20.42
C ASN A 605 -14.90 4.83 21.59
N ILE A 606 -15.22 4.45 22.83
CA ILE A 606 -14.81 5.21 24.03
C ILE A 606 -13.29 5.18 24.20
N ALA A 607 -12.66 4.00 24.11
CA ALA A 607 -11.22 3.84 24.22
C ALA A 607 -10.47 4.61 23.12
N GLN A 608 -11.00 4.62 21.90
CA GLN A 608 -10.40 5.35 20.78
C GLN A 608 -10.31 6.85 21.03
N LYS A 609 -11.30 7.47 21.71
CA LYS A 609 -11.30 8.90 22.04
C LYS A 609 -10.09 9.31 22.89
N PHE A 610 -9.61 8.39 23.74
CA PHE A 610 -8.56 8.65 24.72
C PHE A 610 -7.22 7.97 24.41
N CYS A 611 -7.18 7.09 23.42
CA CYS A 611 -6.00 6.29 23.08
C CYS A 611 -4.78 7.16 22.77
N LYS A 612 -4.95 8.25 22.01
CA LYS A 612 -3.86 9.19 21.69
C LYS A 612 -3.26 9.80 22.95
N GLN A 613 -4.13 10.30 23.84
CA GLN A 613 -3.75 10.89 25.12
C GLN A 613 -3.06 9.86 26.01
N ALA A 614 -3.60 8.64 26.11
CA ALA A 614 -3.03 7.56 26.88
C ALA A 614 -1.63 7.14 26.40
N ILE A 615 -1.38 7.09 25.09
CA ILE A 615 -0.06 6.78 24.53
C ILE A 615 0.96 7.85 24.94
N ILE A 616 0.60 9.13 24.84
CA ILE A 616 1.48 10.24 25.26
C ILE A 616 1.80 10.12 26.75
N LEU A 617 0.80 9.81 27.57
CA LEU A 617 0.99 9.63 29.01
C LEU A 617 1.88 8.43 29.34
N LYS A 618 1.74 7.32 28.61
CA LYS A 618 2.64 6.17 28.74
C LYS A 618 4.07 6.51 28.34
N GLN A 619 4.27 7.33 27.32
CA GLN A 619 5.61 7.81 26.94
C GLN A 619 6.23 8.67 28.05
N VAL A 620 5.45 9.58 28.64
CA VAL A 620 5.89 10.41 29.78
C VAL A 620 6.19 9.55 31.01
N ALA A 621 5.36 8.56 31.31
CA ALA A 621 5.57 7.62 32.40
C ALA A 621 6.82 6.74 32.18
N HIS A 622 7.00 6.20 30.98
CA HIS A 622 8.21 5.47 30.63
C HIS A 622 9.47 6.35 30.75
N PHE A 623 9.39 7.60 30.29
CA PHE A 623 10.48 8.57 30.48
C PHE A 623 10.81 8.76 31.97
N TYR A 624 9.81 9.02 32.81
CA TYR A 624 10.02 9.18 34.25
C TYR A 624 10.61 7.93 34.92
N ASN A 625 10.10 6.75 34.57
CA ASN A 625 10.56 5.48 35.16
C ASN A 625 11.98 5.10 34.70
N SER A 626 12.46 5.66 33.58
CA SER A 626 13.79 5.36 33.04
C SER A 626 14.82 6.48 33.22
N ILE A 627 14.40 7.70 33.57
CA ILE A 627 15.32 8.85 33.64
C ILE A 627 16.37 8.66 34.74
N ASP A 628 16.02 8.07 35.88
CA ASP A 628 16.97 7.83 36.98
C ASP A 628 18.12 6.90 36.55
N GLN A 629 17.86 5.93 35.67
CA GLN A 629 18.91 5.06 35.10
C GLN A 629 19.86 5.83 34.17
N GLN A 630 19.40 6.92 33.58
CA GLN A 630 20.19 7.77 32.69
C GLN A 630 20.90 8.91 33.42
N MET A 631 20.52 9.21 34.67
CA MET A 631 21.13 10.26 35.47
C MET A 631 22.45 9.81 36.08
N ILE A 632 23.46 10.66 36.00
CA ILE A 632 24.75 10.40 36.65
C ILE A 632 24.60 10.68 38.14
N GLN A 633 25.01 9.73 38.99
CA GLN A 633 24.81 9.80 40.44
C GLN A 633 25.32 11.10 41.07
N SER A 634 26.51 11.57 40.67
CA SER A 634 27.12 12.81 41.17
C SER A 634 26.43 14.09 40.70
N GLN A 635 25.53 14.01 39.72
CA GLN A 635 24.75 15.12 39.16
C GLN A 635 23.27 15.10 39.58
N ARG A 636 22.81 14.05 40.28
CA ARG A 636 21.41 13.92 40.73
C ARG A 636 20.90 15.13 41.53
N PRO A 637 21.66 15.71 42.49
CA PRO A 637 21.18 16.88 43.24
C PRO A 637 20.83 18.07 42.35
N MET A 638 21.58 18.26 41.25
CA MET A 638 21.40 19.38 40.31
C MET A 638 20.11 19.29 39.49
N MET A 639 19.48 18.11 39.42
CA MET A 639 18.21 17.87 38.72
C MET A 639 17.03 17.66 39.68
N LEU A 640 17.29 17.63 40.99
CA LEU A 640 16.29 17.31 42.01
C LEU A 640 15.12 18.30 41.99
N GLN A 641 15.39 19.60 41.83
CA GLN A 641 14.34 20.61 41.76
C GLN A 641 13.40 20.41 40.57
N SER A 642 13.95 20.05 39.40
CA SER A 642 13.16 19.77 38.20
C SER A 642 12.39 18.45 38.31
N ALA A 643 12.96 17.43 38.96
CA ALA A 643 12.25 16.19 39.27
C ALA A 643 11.10 16.40 40.28
N LEU A 644 11.33 17.20 41.32
CA LEU A 644 10.29 17.58 42.28
C LEU A 644 9.19 18.43 41.64
N ALA A 645 9.54 19.35 40.72
CA ALA A 645 8.55 20.12 39.96
C ALA A 645 7.69 19.21 39.08
N PHE A 646 8.28 18.18 38.46
CA PHE A 646 7.56 17.15 37.73
C PHE A 646 6.62 16.34 38.64
N GLU A 647 7.11 15.87 39.80
CA GLU A 647 6.29 15.18 40.78
C GLU A 647 5.17 16.06 41.36
N GLN A 648 5.38 17.36 41.52
CA GLN A 648 4.36 18.30 41.99
C GLN A 648 3.22 18.43 40.99
N ILE A 649 3.48 18.39 39.67
CA ILE A 649 2.41 18.38 38.66
C ILE A 649 1.53 17.14 38.83
N ILE A 650 2.14 15.99 39.15
CA ILE A 650 1.43 14.73 39.43
C ILE A 650 0.72 14.78 40.78
N LYS A 651 1.37 15.27 41.85
CA LYS A 651 0.83 15.30 43.22
C LYS A 651 -0.24 16.39 43.43
N ASN A 652 -0.20 17.50 42.69
CA ASN A 652 -1.23 18.54 42.72
C ASN A 652 -2.56 18.09 42.08
N SER A 653 -2.61 16.85 41.57
CA SER A 653 -3.84 16.14 41.22
C SER A 653 -4.39 15.24 42.34
N LYS A 654 -3.75 15.22 43.53
CA LYS A 654 -4.22 14.47 44.71
C LYS A 654 -5.34 15.21 45.44
N PRO A 655 -6.33 14.50 46.00
CA PRO A 655 -7.40 15.11 46.77
C PRO A 655 -6.89 15.47 48.17
N GLY A 656 -6.60 16.75 48.38
CA GLY A 656 -6.18 17.29 49.66
C GLY A 656 -6.38 18.81 49.73
N ALA A 657 -7.54 19.20 50.29
CA ALA A 657 -7.95 20.55 50.69
C ALA A 657 -8.15 21.61 49.58
N GLY A 658 -9.38 21.65 49.06
CA GLY A 658 -9.92 22.74 48.23
C GLY A 658 -10.37 22.24 46.87
N GLU A 659 -11.64 22.45 46.52
CA GLU A 659 -12.25 22.13 45.21
C GLU A 659 -11.43 22.65 44.04
N LYS A 660 -10.49 21.85 43.53
CA LYS A 660 -9.91 21.94 42.18
C LYS A 660 -9.76 20.53 41.63
N SER A 661 -10.77 20.16 40.84
CA SER A 661 -10.92 19.09 39.85
C SER A 661 -9.81 18.03 39.79
N GLN A 662 -10.14 16.80 40.24
CA GLN A 662 -9.44 15.59 39.82
C GLN A 662 -9.53 15.48 38.29
N ILE A 663 -8.40 15.39 37.61
CA ILE A 663 -8.38 15.27 36.14
C ILE A 663 -8.82 13.84 35.81
N THR A 664 -9.91 13.74 35.07
CA THR A 664 -10.56 12.50 34.68
C THR A 664 -10.57 12.34 33.16
N TRP A 665 -10.91 11.15 32.67
CA TRP A 665 -11.05 10.93 31.22
C TRP A 665 -12.23 11.70 30.62
N ASP A 666 -13.23 12.10 31.41
CA ASP A 666 -14.44 12.80 30.94
C ASP A 666 -14.21 14.21 30.38
N ASN A 667 -13.09 14.88 30.70
CA ASN A 667 -12.81 16.22 30.20
C ASN A 667 -11.57 16.28 29.29
N PRO A 668 -11.72 16.09 27.96
CA PRO A 668 -10.59 15.99 27.04
C PRO A 668 -9.76 17.29 26.94
N LYS A 669 -10.37 18.46 27.16
CA LYS A 669 -9.66 19.75 27.09
C LYS A 669 -8.76 19.98 28.30
N GLU A 670 -9.24 19.65 29.49
CA GLU A 670 -8.42 19.72 30.72
C GLU A 670 -7.30 18.67 30.70
N LEU A 671 -7.59 17.47 30.17
CA LEU A 671 -6.61 16.41 29.95
C LEU A 671 -5.47 16.87 29.03
N GLU A 672 -5.79 17.54 27.92
CA GLU A 672 -4.78 18.04 26.97
C GLU A 672 -3.88 19.11 27.60
N GLY A 673 -4.46 20.06 28.34
CA GLY A 673 -3.69 21.07 29.07
C GLY A 673 -2.79 20.46 30.15
N TYR A 674 -3.23 19.40 30.81
CA TYR A 674 -2.42 18.64 31.78
C TYR A 674 -1.27 17.87 31.12
N ILE A 675 -1.55 17.20 30.00
CA ILE A 675 -0.53 16.50 29.19
C ILE A 675 0.56 17.47 28.76
N GLN A 676 0.21 18.67 28.27
CA GLN A 676 1.18 19.68 27.87
C GLN A 676 2.08 20.12 29.03
N LYS A 677 1.51 20.34 30.22
CA LYS A 677 2.29 20.68 31.43
C LYS A 677 3.28 19.57 31.78
N LEU A 678 2.82 18.31 31.79
CA LEU A 678 3.68 17.16 32.05
C LEU A 678 4.79 16.98 31.00
N GLN A 679 4.46 17.11 29.72
CA GLN A 679 5.44 17.04 28.64
C GLN A 679 6.49 18.14 28.77
N SER A 680 6.08 19.39 29.06
CA SER A 680 7.01 20.50 29.24
C SER A 680 7.98 20.28 30.41
N ALA A 681 7.49 19.69 31.51
CA ALA A 681 8.32 19.35 32.66
C ALA A 681 9.27 18.17 32.37
N ALA A 682 8.79 17.15 31.65
CA ALA A 682 9.63 16.03 31.20
C ALA A 682 10.72 16.50 30.23
N GLU A 683 10.38 17.35 29.27
CA GLU A 683 11.34 17.92 28.31
C GLU A 683 12.39 18.77 29.01
N ARG A 684 11.98 19.61 29.97
CA ARG A 684 12.92 20.38 30.79
C ARG A 684 13.91 19.46 31.50
N LEU A 685 13.43 18.45 32.21
CA LEU A 685 14.29 17.47 32.90
C LEU A 685 15.22 16.72 31.93
N ALA A 686 14.71 16.32 30.76
CA ALA A 686 15.49 15.65 29.73
C ALA A 686 16.60 16.56 29.18
N THR A 687 16.31 17.84 28.95
CA THR A 687 17.31 18.80 28.45
C THR A 687 18.39 19.09 29.48
N GLU A 688 18.03 19.24 30.76
CA GLU A 688 18.98 19.39 31.87
C GLU A 688 19.89 18.15 31.97
N ASN A 689 19.32 16.93 31.96
CA ASN A 689 20.11 15.70 32.00
C ASN A 689 21.07 15.58 30.80
N ARG A 690 20.60 15.85 29.58
CA ARG A 690 21.45 15.83 28.37
C ARG A 690 22.61 16.82 28.47
N LYS A 691 22.36 18.05 28.94
CA LYS A 691 23.40 19.07 29.14
C LYS A 691 24.42 18.61 30.18
N LEU A 692 23.97 18.11 31.33
CA LEU A 692 24.85 17.65 32.41
C LEU A 692 25.68 16.44 32.00
N ARG A 693 25.12 15.48 31.26
CA ARG A 693 25.87 14.35 30.68
C ARG A 693 26.93 14.81 29.69
N LYS A 694 26.61 15.80 28.84
CA LYS A 694 27.59 16.37 27.90
C LYS A 694 28.76 17.00 28.67
N TRP A 695 28.48 17.82 29.67
CA TRP A 695 29.52 18.39 30.53
C TRP A 695 30.33 17.32 31.25
N HIS A 696 29.68 16.25 31.74
CA HIS A 696 30.37 15.13 32.36
C HIS A 696 31.34 14.46 31.38
N ALA A 697 30.91 14.17 30.16
CA ALA A 697 31.76 13.58 29.13
C ALA A 697 32.95 14.49 28.77
N THR A 698 32.72 15.80 28.62
CA THR A 698 33.81 16.76 28.39
C THR A 698 34.82 16.75 29.52
N PHE A 699 34.38 16.67 30.77
CA PHE A 699 35.29 16.58 31.93
C PHE A 699 36.03 15.24 31.95
N CYS A 700 35.38 14.12 31.59
CA CYS A 700 36.04 12.82 31.43
C CYS A 700 37.21 12.93 30.44
N GLU A 701 36.96 13.46 29.24
CA GLU A 701 37.97 13.62 28.20
C GLU A 701 39.16 14.45 28.71
N LYS A 702 38.88 15.57 29.39
CA LYS A 702 39.92 16.45 29.93
C LYS A 702 40.75 15.77 31.02
N VAL A 703 40.14 15.04 31.94
CA VAL A 703 40.87 14.33 33.00
C VAL A 703 41.71 13.17 32.43
N VAL A 704 41.21 12.46 31.42
CA VAL A 704 41.99 11.42 30.71
C VAL A 704 43.17 12.03 29.96
N VAL A 705 43.03 13.21 29.36
CA VAL A 705 44.15 13.93 28.76
C VAL A 705 45.18 14.30 29.84
N LEU A 706 44.74 14.84 30.98
CA LEU A 706 45.63 15.19 32.10
C LEU A 706 46.42 13.97 32.60
N MET A 707 45.81 12.77 32.67
CA MET A 707 46.49 11.52 33.04
C MET A 707 47.72 11.19 32.18
N ASN A 708 47.82 11.71 30.96
CA ASN A 708 48.92 11.45 30.03
C ASN A 708 49.93 12.61 29.94
N ILE A 709 49.71 13.70 30.69
CA ILE A 709 50.62 14.86 30.68
C ILE A 709 51.66 14.65 31.77
N ASP A 710 52.94 14.74 31.38
CA ASP A 710 54.06 14.66 32.31
C ASP A 710 54.05 15.86 33.28
N LEU A 711 53.95 15.57 34.57
CA LEU A 711 53.87 16.57 35.65
C LEU A 711 55.20 17.33 35.85
N LEU A 712 56.35 16.73 35.50
CA LEU A 712 57.68 17.35 35.60
C LEU A 712 57.93 18.29 34.42
N ARG A 713 57.73 17.79 33.19
CA ARG A 713 58.11 18.49 31.96
C ARG A 713 57.06 19.47 31.47
N GLN A 714 55.77 19.19 31.72
CA GLN A 714 54.65 19.92 31.13
C GLN A 714 53.69 20.52 32.19
N GLN A 715 54.25 21.07 33.28
CA GLN A 715 53.47 21.64 34.39
C GLN A 715 52.46 22.72 33.94
N GLN A 716 52.79 23.52 32.92
CA GLN A 716 51.88 24.55 32.42
C GLN A 716 50.62 23.94 31.79
N ARG A 717 50.75 22.86 31.00
CA ARG A 717 49.60 22.19 30.40
C ARG A 717 48.67 21.57 31.45
N TRP A 718 49.23 21.10 32.57
CA TRP A 718 48.45 20.67 33.73
C TRP A 718 47.64 21.81 34.35
N LYS A 719 48.24 23.01 34.50
CA LYS A 719 47.55 24.20 35.00
C LYS A 719 46.44 24.66 34.04
N ASP A 720 46.72 24.66 32.75
CA ASP A 720 45.76 25.05 31.71
C ASP A 720 44.56 24.10 31.71
N GLY A 721 44.79 22.78 31.72
CA GLY A 721 43.70 21.79 31.77
C GLY A 721 42.86 21.86 33.05
N LEU A 722 43.48 22.15 34.20
CA LEU A 722 42.75 22.41 35.44
C LEU A 722 41.91 23.71 35.37
N GLN A 723 42.44 24.76 34.75
CA GLN A 723 41.73 26.02 34.57
C GLN A 723 40.53 25.87 33.60
N GLU A 724 40.66 25.05 32.56
CA GLU A 724 39.54 24.69 31.68
C GLU A 724 38.43 23.98 32.45
N LEU A 725 38.76 23.04 33.35
CA LEU A 725 37.77 22.36 34.18
C LEU A 725 37.04 23.34 35.13
N ARG A 726 37.76 24.28 35.75
CA ARG A 726 37.16 25.34 36.58
C ARG A 726 36.25 26.27 35.77
N THR A 727 36.68 26.64 34.57
CA THR A 727 35.88 27.46 33.65
C THR A 727 34.62 26.72 33.20
N GLY A 728 34.73 25.41 32.97
CA GLY A 728 33.58 24.53 32.69
C GLY A 728 32.57 24.53 33.84
N LEU A 729 33.02 24.44 35.09
CA LEU A 729 32.13 24.51 36.26
C LEU A 729 31.44 25.87 36.36
N ALA A 730 32.17 26.97 36.19
CA ALA A 730 31.58 28.31 36.19
C ALA A 730 30.55 28.49 35.06
N SER A 731 30.77 27.87 33.89
CA SER A 731 29.81 27.88 32.79
C SER A 731 28.53 27.10 33.12
N VAL A 732 28.64 26.00 33.88
CA VAL A 732 27.48 25.24 34.36
C VAL A 732 26.69 26.05 35.39
N GLU A 733 27.37 26.71 36.33
CA GLU A 733 26.72 27.60 37.31
C GLU A 733 25.98 28.76 36.63
N ALA A 734 26.60 29.40 35.63
CA ALA A 734 25.99 30.46 34.82
C ALA A 734 24.75 30.01 34.02
N GLN A 735 24.58 28.70 33.81
CA GLN A 735 23.39 28.13 33.17
C GLN A 735 22.21 27.94 34.13
N GLY A 736 22.34 28.37 35.40
CA GLY A 736 21.26 28.39 36.39
C GLY A 736 21.25 27.22 37.36
N PHE A 737 22.29 26.38 37.38
CA PHE A 737 22.45 25.34 38.39
C PHE A 737 23.03 25.94 39.68
N GLN A 738 22.43 25.64 40.83
CA GLN A 738 22.85 26.20 42.12
C GLN A 738 24.21 25.63 42.55
N ALA A 739 25.07 26.48 43.11
CA ALA A 739 26.39 26.08 43.61
C ALA A 739 26.31 25.00 44.71
N SER A 740 25.26 25.02 45.54
CA SER A 740 24.99 23.99 46.57
C SER A 740 24.83 22.59 45.97
N ASP A 741 24.17 22.51 44.82
CA ASP A 741 23.78 21.24 44.20
C ASP A 741 24.94 20.64 43.39
N MET A 742 25.92 21.48 43.02
CA MET A 742 27.14 21.08 42.32
C MET A 742 28.19 20.43 43.23
N HIS A 743 28.01 20.47 44.55
CA HIS A 743 29.02 20.00 45.50
C HIS A 743 29.40 18.52 45.28
N ALA A 744 28.43 17.62 45.13
CA ALA A 744 28.68 16.20 44.86
C ALA A 744 29.45 15.97 43.55
N TRP A 745 29.19 16.81 42.53
CA TRP A 745 29.86 16.73 41.24
C TRP A 745 31.30 17.29 41.30
N LYS A 746 31.51 18.42 41.99
CA LYS A 746 32.85 18.97 42.30
C LYS A 746 33.70 17.95 43.05
N GLN A 747 33.14 17.30 44.07
CA GLN A 747 33.83 16.25 44.82
C GLN A 747 34.19 15.04 43.95
N HIS A 748 33.28 14.56 43.12
CA HIS A 748 33.55 13.46 42.19
C HIS A 748 34.77 13.78 41.30
N TRP A 749 34.82 14.98 40.73
CA TRP A 749 35.94 15.40 39.87
C TRP A 749 37.24 15.61 40.63
N ASN A 750 37.21 16.12 41.86
CA ASN A 750 38.41 16.18 42.71
C ASN A 750 39.02 14.78 42.91
N HIS A 751 38.20 13.74 43.10
CA HIS A 751 38.70 12.36 43.22
C HIS A 751 39.26 11.81 41.91
N GLN A 752 38.68 12.14 40.75
CA GLN A 752 39.27 11.72 39.47
C GLN A 752 40.58 12.45 39.18
N LEU A 753 40.65 13.76 39.49
CA LEU A 753 41.89 14.53 39.43
C LEU A 753 42.95 14.00 40.39
N TYR A 754 42.54 13.54 41.58
CA TYR A 754 43.46 12.91 42.53
C TYR A 754 44.13 11.69 41.90
N LYS A 755 43.36 10.79 41.27
CA LYS A 755 43.90 9.61 40.59
C LYS A 755 44.85 9.99 39.45
N ALA A 756 44.47 10.99 38.65
CA ALA A 756 45.29 11.44 37.54
C ALA A 756 46.62 12.05 38.01
N LEU A 757 46.54 12.87 39.04
CA LEU A 757 47.71 13.49 39.67
C LEU A 757 48.58 12.44 40.36
N GLU A 758 47.99 11.46 41.06
CA GLU A 758 48.72 10.39 41.76
C GLU A 758 49.51 9.51 40.79
N HIS A 759 48.89 9.12 39.68
CA HIS A 759 49.58 8.35 38.65
C HIS A 759 50.80 9.11 38.08
N GLN A 760 50.62 10.36 37.69
CA GLN A 760 51.71 11.18 37.18
C GLN A 760 52.74 11.54 38.25
N TYR A 761 52.33 11.64 39.51
CA TYR A 761 53.23 11.84 40.64
C TYR A 761 54.10 10.61 40.86
N GLN A 762 53.53 9.40 40.88
CA GLN A 762 54.27 8.13 40.98
C GLN A 762 55.26 7.96 39.82
N MET A 763 54.82 8.20 38.58
CA MET A 763 55.70 8.12 37.41
C MET A 763 56.82 9.16 37.45
N GLY A 764 56.49 10.38 37.87
CA GLY A 764 57.49 11.42 38.09
C GLY A 764 58.45 11.08 39.22
N LEU A 765 58.03 10.38 40.28
CA LEU A 765 58.91 9.92 41.36
C LEU A 765 59.90 8.86 40.86
N GLU A 766 59.48 7.90 40.04
CA GLU A 766 60.36 6.84 39.53
C GLU A 766 61.41 7.34 38.53
N ALA A 767 60.99 8.27 37.66
CA ALA A 767 61.79 8.83 36.57
C ALA A 767 62.37 10.22 36.88
N LEU A 768 62.26 10.69 38.13
CA LEU A 768 62.68 12.03 38.54
C LEU A 768 64.13 12.29 38.14
N ASN A 769 65.00 11.34 38.49
CA ASN A 769 66.45 11.44 38.30
C ASN A 769 66.89 11.27 36.84
N GLU A 770 65.96 11.09 35.90
CA GLU A 770 66.22 11.02 34.46
C GLU A 770 65.66 12.24 33.72
N ASN A 771 64.74 12.97 34.35
CA ASN A 771 63.93 14.00 33.71
C ASN A 771 64.03 15.39 34.36
N LEU A 772 64.90 15.60 35.36
CA LEU A 772 65.18 16.95 35.88
C LEU A 772 65.91 17.82 34.85
N PRO A 773 65.80 19.16 34.94
CA PRO A 773 66.55 20.07 34.09
C PRO A 773 68.06 19.84 34.17
N GLU A 774 68.73 19.95 33.02
CA GLU A 774 70.17 19.76 32.92
C GLU A 774 70.95 20.74 33.82
N ILE A 775 71.91 20.20 34.57
CA ILE A 775 72.88 20.93 35.38
C ILE A 775 74.23 20.83 34.68
N ASN A 776 74.66 21.93 34.07
CA ASN A 776 75.97 22.03 33.44
C ASN A 776 77.04 22.23 34.51
N ILE A 777 78.09 21.41 34.43
CA ILE A 777 79.21 21.41 35.37
C ILE A 777 80.51 21.48 34.58
N ASP A 778 81.39 22.40 34.94
CA ASP A 778 82.75 22.44 34.41
C ASP A 778 83.70 21.76 35.38
N LEU A 779 84.53 20.85 34.89
CA LEU A 779 85.65 20.30 35.67
C LEU A 779 86.93 21.04 35.27
N THR A 780 87.52 21.76 36.23
CA THR A 780 88.72 22.60 35.99
C THR A 780 89.88 22.14 36.87
N TYR A 781 91.11 22.26 36.35
CA TYR A 781 92.32 22.04 37.13
C TYR A 781 92.88 23.38 37.63
N LYS A 782 92.89 23.58 38.96
CA LYS A 782 93.40 24.80 39.58
C LYS A 782 94.18 24.48 40.86
N GLN A 783 95.31 25.15 41.08
CA GLN A 783 96.16 25.00 42.28
C GLN A 783 96.54 23.55 42.58
N GLY A 784 96.90 22.78 41.55
CA GLY A 784 97.28 21.39 41.75
C GLY A 784 96.13 20.45 42.07
N ARG A 785 94.85 20.84 41.96
CA ARG A 785 93.69 19.99 42.25
C ARG A 785 92.59 20.13 41.20
N LEU A 786 91.91 19.02 40.92
CA LEU A 786 90.67 19.03 40.14
C LEU A 786 89.53 19.59 41.00
N GLN A 787 88.80 20.57 40.47
CA GLN A 787 87.69 21.24 41.14
C GLN A 787 86.47 21.33 40.21
N PHE A 788 85.30 20.96 40.73
CA PHE A 788 84.01 21.19 40.06
C PHE A 788 83.62 22.67 40.15
N LYS A 789 83.07 23.21 39.06
CA LYS A 789 82.48 24.55 39.00
C LYS A 789 81.08 24.44 38.41
N PRO A 790 80.00 24.74 39.16
CA PRO A 790 79.96 25.10 40.58
C PRO A 790 80.51 24.00 41.53
N PRO A 791 80.82 24.31 42.80
CA PRO A 791 81.28 23.33 43.77
C PRO A 791 80.29 22.16 43.93
N PHE A 792 80.82 20.99 44.30
CA PHE A 792 80.05 19.75 44.42
C PHE A 792 78.82 19.91 45.36
N GLU A 793 78.98 20.65 46.46
CA GLU A 793 77.93 20.94 47.43
C GLU A 793 76.81 21.79 46.82
N GLU A 794 77.15 22.75 45.96
CA GLU A 794 76.17 23.62 45.29
C GLU A 794 75.38 22.85 44.22
N ILE A 795 76.04 21.96 43.49
CA ILE A 795 75.39 21.04 42.53
C ILE A 795 74.38 20.16 43.28
N ARG A 796 74.81 19.55 44.39
CA ARG A 796 73.96 18.73 45.26
C ARG A 796 72.77 19.52 45.81
N ALA A 797 72.99 20.77 46.24
CA ALA A 797 71.92 21.65 46.72
C ALA A 797 70.91 22.04 45.63
N LYS A 798 71.37 22.34 44.40
CA LYS A 798 70.49 22.65 43.26
C LYS A 798 69.62 21.45 42.88
N TYR A 799 70.22 20.26 42.82
CA TYR A 799 69.52 19.02 42.54
C TYR A 799 68.41 18.73 43.56
N TYR A 800 68.76 18.75 44.86
CA TYR A 800 67.79 18.47 45.91
C TYR A 800 66.69 19.55 46.03
N ARG A 801 66.95 20.79 45.58
CA ARG A 801 65.94 21.84 45.50
C ARG A 801 64.88 21.53 44.44
N GLU A 802 65.27 21.14 43.23
CA GLU A 802 64.31 20.77 42.18
C GLU A 802 63.54 19.49 42.53
N MET A 803 64.23 18.51 43.16
CA MET A 803 63.58 17.32 43.69
C MET A 803 62.52 17.67 44.76
N LYS A 804 62.84 18.54 45.71
CA LYS A 804 61.88 19.02 46.73
C LYS A 804 60.71 19.78 46.11
N ARG A 805 60.96 20.58 45.07
CA ARG A 805 59.93 21.32 44.35
C ARG A 805 58.90 20.37 43.75
N PHE A 806 59.33 19.29 43.10
CA PHE A 806 58.42 18.27 42.56
C PHE A 806 57.62 17.55 43.65
N ILE A 807 58.29 17.08 44.71
CA ILE A 807 57.63 16.38 45.84
C ILE A 807 56.55 17.26 46.50
N SER A 808 56.73 18.58 46.50
CA SER A 808 55.77 19.52 47.10
C SER A 808 54.53 19.83 46.25
N ILE A 809 54.45 19.36 45.00
CA ILE A 809 53.34 19.68 44.09
C ILE A 809 51.96 19.30 44.68
N PRO A 810 51.74 18.09 45.24
CA PRO A 810 50.42 17.73 45.77
C PRO A 810 49.94 18.61 46.94
N ASN A 811 50.86 19.18 47.74
CA ASN A 811 50.51 20.10 48.84
C ASN A 811 49.97 21.45 48.33
N GLN A 812 50.48 21.91 47.20
CA GLN A 812 50.08 23.18 46.59
C GLN A 812 48.94 23.00 45.59
N PHE A 813 48.58 21.76 45.25
CA PHE A 813 47.51 21.48 44.33
C PHE A 813 46.16 21.90 44.92
N ARG A 814 45.42 22.67 44.13
CA ARG A 814 44.03 23.04 44.43
C ARG A 814 43.20 22.44 43.31
N GLY A 815 42.22 21.61 43.64
CA GLY A 815 41.37 20.97 42.64
C GLY A 815 40.37 21.95 42.00
N VAL A 816 39.18 21.44 41.71
CA VAL A 816 38.08 22.19 41.11
C VAL A 816 37.06 22.74 42.13
N GLY A 817 37.32 22.53 43.42
CA GLY A 817 36.52 23.08 44.54
C GLY A 817 36.85 24.53 44.88
N ASP A 818 36.04 25.13 45.76
CA ASP A 818 36.17 26.53 46.14
C ASP A 818 37.32 26.75 47.14
N ALA A 819 37.76 28.00 47.30
CA ALA A 819 38.86 28.37 48.18
C ALA A 819 38.45 28.20 49.66
N GLY A 820 38.57 26.97 50.18
CA GLY A 820 38.19 26.61 51.55
C GLY A 820 37.98 25.11 51.77
N ASP A 821 37.78 24.33 50.71
CA ASP A 821 37.60 22.87 50.82
C ASP A 821 38.91 22.18 51.26
N GLU A 822 38.82 21.26 52.24
CA GLU A 822 39.96 20.43 52.66
C GLU A 822 40.50 19.62 51.47
N GLY A 823 41.73 19.92 51.07
CA GLY A 823 42.34 19.32 49.88
C GLY A 823 42.71 17.86 50.12
N ILE A 824 42.02 16.94 49.44
CA ILE A 824 42.34 15.49 49.46
C ILE A 824 43.74 15.15 48.90
N PHE A 825 44.39 16.10 48.23
CA PHE A 825 45.62 15.90 47.47
C PHE A 825 46.88 15.81 48.33
N ALA A 826 46.93 16.45 49.50
CA ALA A 826 48.13 16.48 50.35
C ALA A 826 48.52 15.10 50.90
N ILE A 827 47.52 14.27 51.22
CA ILE A 827 47.68 12.89 51.73
C ILE A 827 48.47 12.00 50.75
N MET A 828 48.48 12.34 49.46
CA MET A 828 49.22 11.64 48.41
C MET A 828 50.73 11.55 48.71
N ILE A 829 51.31 12.57 49.36
CA ILE A 829 52.73 12.60 49.70
C ILE A 829 53.08 11.50 50.70
N GLU A 830 52.25 11.32 51.73
CA GLU A 830 52.44 10.29 52.75
C GLU A 830 52.22 8.89 52.18
N ARG A 831 51.18 8.70 51.35
CA ARG A 831 50.87 7.40 50.72
C ARG A 831 51.97 6.91 49.78
N ASN A 832 52.67 7.83 49.12
CA ASN A 832 53.73 7.51 48.15
C ASN A 832 55.15 7.73 48.72
N ALA A 833 55.29 7.82 50.05
CA ALA A 833 56.56 8.11 50.70
C ALA A 833 57.63 7.03 50.47
N SER A 834 57.25 5.79 50.18
CA SER A 834 58.18 4.70 49.81
C SER A 834 59.00 5.05 48.56
N GLY A 835 58.42 5.80 47.62
CA GLY A 835 59.12 6.28 46.42
C GLY A 835 60.28 7.21 46.73
N PHE A 836 60.26 7.91 47.88
CA PHE A 836 61.36 8.80 48.27
C PHE A 836 62.65 8.02 48.52
N LEU A 837 62.58 6.83 49.11
CA LEU A 837 63.77 6.00 49.33
C LEU A 837 64.48 5.69 48.01
N THR A 838 63.72 5.35 46.98
CA THR A 838 64.25 5.07 45.64
C THR A 838 64.89 6.30 45.01
N ILE A 839 64.25 7.46 45.11
CA ILE A 839 64.77 8.72 44.56
C ILE A 839 66.07 9.13 45.24
N PHE A 840 66.08 9.16 46.58
CA PHE A 840 67.27 9.53 47.34
C PHE A 840 68.41 8.54 47.11
N SER A 841 68.13 7.23 47.03
CA SER A 841 69.14 6.22 46.71
C SER A 841 69.74 6.43 45.32
N LYS A 842 68.91 6.58 44.28
CA LYS A 842 69.36 6.87 42.91
C LYS A 842 70.12 8.21 42.83
N ALA A 843 69.75 9.21 43.62
CA ALA A 843 70.44 10.50 43.68
C ALA A 843 71.84 10.35 44.28
N GLU A 844 71.99 9.60 45.39
CA GLU A 844 73.29 9.30 45.98
C GLU A 844 74.17 8.47 45.03
N ASP A 845 73.59 7.49 44.33
CA ASP A 845 74.32 6.73 43.31
C ASP A 845 74.81 7.63 42.16
N LEU A 846 74.00 8.59 41.72
CA LEU A 846 74.38 9.59 40.71
C LEU A 846 75.53 10.48 41.21
N PHE A 847 75.49 10.95 42.46
CA PHE A 847 76.58 11.73 43.05
C PHE A 847 77.85 10.91 43.27
N ARG A 848 77.74 9.61 43.62
CA ARG A 848 78.89 8.69 43.68
C ARG A 848 79.53 8.51 42.31
N ARG A 849 78.73 8.37 41.24
CA ARG A 849 79.25 8.29 39.87
C ARG A 849 79.91 9.60 39.42
N LEU A 850 79.32 10.75 39.73
CA LEU A 850 79.91 12.06 39.47
C LEU A 850 81.28 12.22 40.16
N ALA A 851 81.39 11.79 41.42
CA ALA A 851 82.65 11.78 42.14
C ALA A 851 83.68 10.82 41.50
N ALA A 852 83.23 9.64 41.04
CA ALA A 852 84.09 8.67 40.35
C ALA A 852 84.66 9.19 39.02
N VAL A 853 83.91 10.02 38.28
CA VAL A 853 84.44 10.68 37.06
C VAL A 853 85.61 11.61 37.41
N SER A 854 85.52 12.37 38.51
CA SER A 854 86.67 13.15 38.99
C SER A 854 87.83 12.26 39.40
N GLU A 855 87.59 11.09 39.99
CA GLU A 855 88.65 10.16 40.40
C GLU A 855 89.39 9.55 39.20
N GLN A 856 88.65 9.13 38.16
CA GLN A 856 89.23 8.60 36.92
C GLN A 856 90.13 9.63 36.23
N LEU A 857 89.79 10.92 36.32
CA LEU A 857 90.58 12.00 35.74
C LEU A 857 91.77 12.42 36.62
N LYS A 858 91.81 12.04 37.90
CA LYS A 858 92.97 12.35 38.76
C LYS A 858 94.25 11.74 38.22
N GLU A 859 94.22 10.48 37.75
CA GLU A 859 95.40 9.77 37.22
C GLU A 859 96.09 10.55 36.08
N TRP A 860 95.31 11.23 35.24
CA TRP A 860 95.81 12.03 34.12
C TRP A 860 96.47 13.34 34.55
N VAL A 861 96.14 13.81 35.75
CA VAL A 861 96.52 15.13 36.27
C VAL A 861 97.63 15.01 37.32
N VAL A 862 97.96 13.80 37.79
CA VAL A 862 99.07 13.51 38.72
C VAL A 862 100.41 14.06 38.23
N ILE A 863 100.66 14.06 36.92
CA ILE A 863 101.89 14.60 36.33
C ILE A 863 102.05 16.10 36.62
N GLY A 864 100.94 16.85 36.72
CA GLY A 864 100.95 18.27 37.08
C GLY A 864 101.04 18.56 38.58
N GLN A 865 101.09 17.53 39.43
CA GLN A 865 101.23 17.65 40.89
C GLN A 865 102.63 17.26 41.39
N LEU A 866 103.48 16.73 40.51
CA LEU A 866 104.82 16.26 40.83
C LEU A 866 105.88 17.20 40.25
N ASP A 867 106.99 17.36 40.97
CA ASP A 867 108.14 18.10 40.48
C ASP A 867 108.94 17.23 39.50
N MET A 868 108.70 17.44 38.20
CA MET A 868 109.28 16.64 37.12
C MET A 868 110.80 16.77 37.05
N GLU A 869 111.39 17.88 37.51
CA GLU A 869 112.84 18.09 37.46
C GLU A 869 113.56 17.07 38.35
N THR A 870 113.07 16.90 39.59
CA THR A 870 113.65 15.93 40.54
C THR A 870 113.49 14.47 40.13
N LEU A 871 112.44 14.13 39.37
CA LEU A 871 112.19 12.77 38.87
C LEU A 871 113.05 12.44 37.66
N VAL A 872 113.24 13.41 36.76
CA VAL A 872 114.13 13.30 35.60
C VAL A 872 115.57 13.06 36.08
N GLU A 873 116.05 13.86 37.04
CA GLU A 873 117.40 13.74 37.58
C GLU A 873 117.69 12.39 38.25
N LYS A 874 116.67 11.74 38.81
CA LYS A 874 116.84 10.46 39.54
C LYS A 874 116.67 9.21 38.68
N HIS A 875 116.01 9.29 37.53
CA HIS A 875 115.58 8.09 36.79
C HIS A 875 115.92 8.11 35.30
N LEU A 876 116.43 9.21 34.74
CA LEU A 876 116.75 9.34 33.31
C LEU A 876 118.24 9.60 33.09
N PHE A 877 119.06 8.54 33.25
CA PHE A 877 120.51 8.64 33.07
C PHE A 877 120.99 8.20 31.68
N THR A 878 120.24 7.32 31.00
CA THR A 878 120.65 6.78 29.69
C THR A 878 119.76 7.23 28.53
N VAL A 879 120.31 7.23 27.31
CA VAL A 879 119.57 7.61 26.09
C VAL A 879 118.33 6.72 25.87
N GLN A 880 118.41 5.43 26.25
CA GLN A 880 117.27 4.51 26.13
C GLN A 880 116.14 4.85 27.11
N ASP A 881 116.45 5.32 28.31
CA ASP A 881 115.46 5.75 29.31
C ASP A 881 114.68 6.96 28.79
N TRP A 882 115.39 7.93 28.19
CA TRP A 882 114.77 9.09 27.54
C TRP A 882 113.88 8.66 26.38
N GLU A 883 114.34 7.77 25.50
CA GLU A 883 113.57 7.35 24.33
C GLU A 883 112.29 6.59 24.72
N LYS A 884 112.36 5.69 25.72
CA LYS A 884 111.20 4.92 26.20
C LYS A 884 110.16 5.82 26.88
N ASN A 885 110.59 6.73 27.75
CA ASN A 885 109.68 7.65 28.43
C ASN A 885 109.08 8.68 27.48
N PHE A 886 109.84 9.18 26.49
CA PHE A 886 109.31 10.07 25.46
C PHE A 886 108.30 9.36 24.54
N LYS A 887 108.56 8.09 24.17
CA LYS A 887 107.58 7.25 23.46
C LYS A 887 106.32 7.03 24.30
N ALA A 888 106.44 6.71 25.59
CA ALA A 888 105.30 6.54 26.49
C ALA A 888 104.49 7.84 26.65
N LEU A 889 105.15 8.98 26.78
CA LEU A 889 104.51 10.31 26.85
C LEU A 889 103.80 10.65 25.53
N LYS A 890 104.38 10.28 24.38
CA LYS A 890 103.75 10.44 23.07
C LYS A 890 102.52 9.52 22.89
N VAL A 891 102.54 8.31 23.46
CA VAL A 891 101.36 7.42 23.50
C VAL A 891 100.27 8.00 24.41
N LYS A 892 100.62 8.43 25.64
CA LYS A 892 99.70 9.07 26.58
C LYS A 892 99.12 10.39 26.04
N GLY A 893 99.92 11.18 25.33
CA GLY A 893 99.47 12.38 24.65
C GLY A 893 98.47 12.10 23.51
N LYS A 894 98.61 10.98 22.80
CA LYS A 894 97.61 10.53 21.81
C LYS A 894 96.31 10.07 22.49
N GLU A 895 96.38 9.38 23.63
CA GLU A 895 95.20 8.97 24.42
C GLU A 895 94.42 10.19 24.96
N LEU A 896 95.11 11.26 25.37
CA LEU A 896 94.48 12.52 25.81
C LEU A 896 93.74 13.26 24.67
N LEU A 897 94.29 13.26 23.45
CA LEU A 897 93.66 13.88 22.28
C LEU A 897 92.40 13.14 21.81
N LEU A 898 92.32 11.82 22.03
CA LEU A 898 91.11 11.01 21.78
C LEU A 898 89.96 11.36 22.74
N ASN A 899 90.26 12.00 23.88
CA ASN A 899 89.30 12.38 24.93
C ASN A 899 89.07 13.91 25.01
N GLY A 900 89.42 14.68 23.97
CA GLY A 900 89.45 16.15 23.98
C GLY A 900 88.13 16.89 24.22
N SER A 901 87.00 16.17 24.25
CA SER A 901 85.71 16.68 24.70
C SER A 901 84.81 15.51 25.07
N VAL A 902 85.08 14.86 26.21
CA VAL A 902 84.20 13.82 26.75
C VAL A 902 83.11 14.49 27.59
N SER A 903 81.93 14.65 26.99
CA SER A 903 80.70 14.83 27.77
C SER A 903 80.44 13.51 28.50
N PHE A 904 80.84 13.42 29.77
CA PHE A 904 80.42 12.33 30.61
C PHE A 904 78.94 12.55 30.96
N LEU A 905 78.04 11.90 30.21
CA LEU A 905 76.64 11.78 30.60
C LEU A 905 76.57 10.82 31.79
N CYS A 906 76.82 11.33 33.00
CA CYS A 906 76.36 10.68 34.22
C CYS A 906 74.85 10.87 34.30
N TYR A 907 74.10 10.09 33.49
CA TYR A 907 72.67 10.29 33.20
C TYR A 907 72.37 11.61 32.45
N PRO A 908 71.24 11.76 31.73
CA PRO A 908 70.95 12.85 30.80
C PRO A 908 70.82 14.25 31.42
N ILE A 909 71.18 14.43 32.70
CA ILE A 909 70.94 15.64 33.49
C ILE A 909 72.25 16.32 33.87
N ILE A 910 73.35 15.60 33.99
CA ILE A 910 74.63 16.22 34.35
C ILE A 910 75.57 16.18 33.15
N VAL A 911 75.86 17.36 32.61
CA VAL A 911 76.80 17.52 31.51
C VAL A 911 78.10 18.06 32.09
N ILE A 912 79.17 17.27 31.95
CA ILE A 912 80.51 17.66 32.39
C ILE A 912 81.29 18.17 31.18
N GLN A 913 81.72 19.43 31.21
CA GLN A 913 82.72 19.95 30.29
C GLN A 913 84.10 19.96 30.96
N ILE A 914 85.07 19.29 30.33
CA ILE A 914 86.47 19.37 30.73
C ILE A 914 87.08 20.54 29.97
N LEU A 915 87.34 21.65 30.67
CA LEU A 915 88.04 22.78 30.06
C LEU A 915 89.54 22.49 30.07
N GLN A 916 90.14 22.37 28.88
CA GLN A 916 91.60 22.45 28.75
C GLN A 916 92.03 23.85 29.19
N SER A 917 92.82 23.93 30.26
CA SER A 917 93.58 25.13 30.62
C SER A 917 94.98 25.05 30.02
#